data_AF-A0A1V9Y971-F1
#
_entry.id   AF-A0A1V9Y971-F1
#
_cell.length_a   1.000
_cell.length_b   1.000
_cell.length_c   1.000
_cell.angle_alpha   90.00
_cell.angle_beta   90.00
_cell.angle_gamma   90.00
#
_symmetry.space_group_name_H-M   'P 1'
#
loop_
_entity.id
_entity.type
_entity.pdbx_description
1 polymer ?
#
loop_
_entity_poly.entity_id
_entity_poly.type
_entity_poly.pdbx_seq_one_letter_code
_entity_poly.pdbx_strand_id
1 'polypeptide(L)'
;MYIMSTYLENDLFWPTFVTEGMHNAVLDFFNARLALNATSLELLNAAWALPKVYSNTPMTLAIYNTYPRLVLYSELTALDKAVVSLRELLATEVTHMITQYCWLDLSGTWELAHSVKRQQRCVANDKDNAAVYFETVLRNIDMVEWWALYKGFFTLLISSALNLTPEGVSWLKYINSHAWVPVADEVAVWQSHGLGRFQLQWTTLRQVGLSETIAIENALGMTTTITIKSITPTDRYSLWTTHSMYASFENDLGNFYFGANQSLVLNSPVWFGYTLPHAIEMYNLPYPLNPLNAALHAQLGPLASIDLKLIPPPPKLLETVATFQAALALQTAQSSAIAEAVSVIWTVKLHPTPIKWQNSSLVFFGGNPMCADGAPYAFVQESFGFDDTCAGQRPLAVTWGPANALFALSQLSTSDRTVATTTVCSTLALSAADANICAGSLLYTLKAFALFTPPATSTAMVTAVRALDLATLQFVSPTSLSPISVEMQPILDSTSPAWRLFGWMAIFEWALGQREAVAFEGDVQTLRLLSYLYDADAQVANTLDVGRSLGNYMWGLAWYVSAGLALVLICVTLALACTRHQAGPNWFMFNRIASTVWVGRPILLVRSATAILCLATAPIVLQVQGSTTSFSYATRPVLESMVLAGESLWLSYVLNEIFVHVTGRRTRHVAPVTCLAVFIAVAVVDIASPPPLVSTIGRECHPLHMDIQVVCASGSIQVGHLNRVILVVAIHLVGQLFCLVGCKLIPAVNSSGEPTVLLHGSAIVFLHNGAATKGYWAVDDVTSVLCGLIPVRIRGRRCLFDLTLWRLLEGTEFRLERNAADHFLLPDAREATESVKGPPPKLLQRTSTLRLTPEQVASVKHWANWTLVVSG
;
A
#
# COMPACT_ATOMS: atom_id res chain seq x y z
N MET A 1 -29.65 -4.66 -4.33
CA MET A 1 -28.79 -5.86 -4.47
C MET A 1 -27.60 -5.60 -5.37
N TYR A 2 -27.80 -5.36 -6.66
CA TYR A 2 -26.70 -5.08 -7.60
C TYR A 2 -25.79 -3.92 -7.15
N ILE A 3 -26.37 -2.79 -6.72
CA ILE A 3 -25.59 -1.66 -6.20
C ILE A 3 -24.79 -2.07 -4.96
N MET A 4 -25.38 -2.79 -4.02
CA MET A 4 -24.69 -3.20 -2.79
C MET A 4 -23.60 -4.24 -3.05
N SER A 5 -23.75 -5.12 -4.05
CA SER A 5 -22.75 -6.15 -4.33
C SER A 5 -21.41 -5.57 -4.76
N THR A 6 -21.39 -4.41 -5.45
CA THR A 6 -20.12 -3.81 -5.88
C THR A 6 -19.32 -3.27 -4.70
N TYR A 7 -19.99 -2.69 -3.69
CA TYR A 7 -19.33 -2.19 -2.46
C TYR A 7 -18.93 -3.33 -1.53
N LEU A 8 -19.69 -4.42 -1.48
CA LEU A 8 -19.50 -5.52 -0.52
C LEU A 8 -18.53 -6.62 -1.00
N GLU A 9 -17.83 -6.42 -2.11
CA GLU A 9 -16.79 -7.37 -2.57
C GLU A 9 -15.62 -7.51 -1.57
N ASN A 10 -15.47 -6.53 -0.68
CA ASN A 10 -14.35 -6.38 0.25
C ASN A 10 -14.79 -5.64 1.53
N ASP A 11 -13.96 -5.72 2.57
CA ASP A 11 -14.23 -5.12 3.88
C ASP A 11 -13.89 -3.61 3.96
N LEU A 12 -13.29 -3.04 2.91
CA LEU A 12 -13.09 -1.58 2.78
C LEU A 12 -14.37 -0.87 2.32
N PHE A 13 -15.36 -1.63 1.86
CA PHE A 13 -16.53 -1.13 1.16
C PHE A 13 -16.22 -0.32 -0.11
N TRP A 14 -15.00 -0.47 -0.66
CA TRP A 14 -14.60 0.23 -1.87
C TRP A 14 -15.22 -0.47 -3.08
N PRO A 15 -16.07 0.21 -3.88
CA PRO A 15 -16.73 -0.43 -5.00
C PRO A 15 -15.75 -1.02 -6.02
N THR A 16 -16.07 -2.21 -6.51
CA THR A 16 -15.33 -2.93 -7.58
C THR A 16 -13.84 -3.14 -7.31
N PHE A 17 -13.44 -3.15 -6.03
CA PHE A 17 -12.04 -3.21 -5.62
C PHE A 17 -11.34 -4.49 -6.11
N VAL A 18 -12.06 -5.61 -6.04
CA VAL A 18 -11.54 -6.91 -6.44
C VAL A 18 -11.73 -7.11 -7.93
N THR A 19 -12.94 -6.86 -8.43
CA THR A 19 -13.33 -7.17 -9.82
C THR A 19 -12.54 -6.38 -10.85
N GLU A 20 -12.25 -5.10 -10.62
CA GLU A 20 -11.53 -4.22 -11.56
C GLU A 20 -10.01 -4.18 -11.30
N GLY A 21 -9.50 -4.90 -10.31
CA GLY A 21 -8.06 -4.88 -10.00
C GLY A 21 -7.58 -3.59 -9.32
N MET A 22 -8.46 -2.91 -8.58
CA MET A 22 -8.13 -1.69 -7.81
C MET A 22 -6.92 -1.88 -6.92
N HIS A 23 -6.78 -3.06 -6.32
CA HIS A 23 -5.65 -3.38 -5.47
C HIS A 23 -4.31 -3.19 -6.21
N ASN A 24 -4.15 -3.81 -7.39
CA ASN A 24 -2.96 -3.69 -8.21
C ASN A 24 -2.69 -2.24 -8.63
N ALA A 25 -3.74 -1.50 -9.01
CA ALA A 25 -3.63 -0.10 -9.42
C ALA A 25 -3.15 0.81 -8.28
N VAL A 26 -3.68 0.63 -7.07
CA VAL A 26 -3.26 1.39 -5.88
C VAL A 26 -1.78 1.14 -5.58
N LEU A 27 -1.33 -0.12 -5.63
CA LEU A 27 0.06 -0.47 -5.37
C LEU A 27 1.01 0.17 -6.39
N ASP A 28 0.74 0.00 -7.69
CA ASP A 28 1.54 0.62 -8.76
C ASP A 28 1.57 2.15 -8.64
N PHE A 29 0.43 2.77 -8.32
CA PHE A 29 0.33 4.22 -8.13
C PHE A 29 1.23 4.71 -7.00
N PHE A 30 1.08 4.17 -5.78
CA PHE A 30 1.93 4.59 -4.67
C PHE A 30 3.41 4.34 -4.96
N ASN A 31 3.76 3.19 -5.54
CA ASN A 31 5.15 2.86 -5.88
C ASN A 31 5.75 3.85 -6.88
N ALA A 32 5.01 4.23 -7.93
CA ALA A 32 5.44 5.23 -8.90
C ALA A 32 5.60 6.63 -8.29
N ARG A 33 4.69 7.05 -7.41
CA ARG A 33 4.74 8.37 -6.76
C ARG A 33 5.86 8.45 -5.71
N LEU A 34 6.06 7.39 -4.94
CA LEU A 34 7.09 7.31 -3.91
C LEU A 34 8.51 7.27 -4.53
N ALA A 35 8.70 6.62 -5.68
CA ALA A 35 9.99 6.64 -6.37
C ALA A 35 10.48 8.07 -6.71
N LEU A 36 9.56 9.01 -6.90
CA LEU A 36 9.85 10.42 -7.19
C LEU A 36 9.74 11.35 -5.97
N ASN A 37 9.71 10.77 -4.76
CA ASN A 37 9.58 11.49 -3.48
C ASN A 37 8.42 12.50 -3.46
N ALA A 38 7.25 12.10 -3.98
CA ALA A 38 6.08 12.96 -3.98
C ALA A 38 5.59 13.24 -2.55
N THR A 39 5.31 14.52 -2.24
CA THR A 39 4.82 14.97 -0.92
C THR A 39 3.34 15.32 -0.90
N SER A 40 2.66 15.24 -2.04
CA SER A 40 1.23 15.51 -2.18
C SER A 40 0.58 14.48 -3.09
N LEU A 41 -0.66 14.10 -2.76
CA LEU A 41 -1.40 13.08 -3.46
C LEU A 41 -2.78 13.60 -3.87
N GLU A 42 -3.07 13.58 -5.17
CA GLU A 42 -4.42 13.75 -5.72
C GLU A 42 -4.74 12.52 -6.58
N LEU A 43 -5.18 11.44 -5.95
CA LEU A 43 -5.37 10.14 -6.63
C LEU A 43 -6.11 10.22 -7.98
N LEU A 44 -7.00 11.20 -8.14
CA LEU A 44 -7.88 11.40 -9.30
C LEU A 44 -7.31 12.28 -10.41
N ASN A 45 -6.07 12.78 -10.27
CA ASN A 45 -5.47 13.60 -11.29
C ASN A 45 -5.11 12.75 -12.52
N ALA A 46 -5.72 13.07 -13.67
CA ALA A 46 -5.48 12.36 -14.92
C ALA A 46 -4.01 12.40 -15.37
N ALA A 47 -3.22 13.35 -14.87
CA ALA A 47 -1.78 13.41 -15.12
C ALA A 47 -1.00 12.24 -14.54
N TRP A 48 -1.59 11.47 -13.63
CA TRP A 48 -0.96 10.30 -13.01
C TRP A 48 -1.65 9.00 -13.42
N ALA A 49 -2.29 9.01 -14.59
CA ALA A 49 -2.80 7.79 -15.22
C ALA A 49 -1.66 6.76 -15.38
N LEU A 50 -1.95 5.53 -14.98
CA LEU A 50 -1.03 4.42 -15.00
C LEU A 50 -0.96 3.83 -16.42
N PRO A 51 0.22 3.51 -16.96
CA PRO A 51 0.40 3.04 -18.32
C PRO A 51 0.08 1.53 -18.48
N LYS A 52 -0.91 1.03 -17.75
CA LYS A 52 -1.33 -0.37 -17.73
C LYS A 52 -2.84 -0.45 -17.58
N VAL A 53 -3.42 -1.57 -18.03
CA VAL A 53 -4.81 -1.94 -17.75
C VAL A 53 -4.80 -2.95 -16.61
N TYR A 54 -5.58 -2.68 -15.56
CA TYR A 54 -5.64 -3.54 -14.38
C TYR A 54 -6.80 -4.52 -14.46
N SER A 55 -6.65 -5.64 -13.77
CA SER A 55 -7.67 -6.66 -13.65
C SER A 55 -7.55 -7.39 -12.31
N ASN A 56 -8.51 -8.27 -12.03
CA ASN A 56 -8.53 -9.10 -10.83
C ASN A 56 -7.49 -10.24 -10.82
N THR A 57 -6.71 -10.43 -11.89
CA THR A 57 -5.66 -11.45 -11.94
C THR A 57 -4.40 -10.97 -11.21
N PRO A 58 -3.57 -11.87 -10.66
CA PRO A 58 -2.26 -11.50 -10.15
C PRO A 58 -1.45 -10.77 -11.22
N MET A 59 -1.09 -9.51 -10.95
CA MET A 59 -0.27 -8.69 -11.84
C MET A 59 1.08 -8.44 -11.20
N THR A 60 2.14 -8.51 -11.99
CA THR A 60 3.50 -8.25 -11.50
C THR A 60 3.75 -6.74 -11.37
N LEU A 61 4.12 -6.36 -10.16
CA LEU A 61 4.61 -5.05 -9.77
C LEU A 61 6.13 -5.10 -9.82
N ALA A 62 6.74 -4.11 -10.48
CA ALA A 62 8.19 -4.01 -10.59
C ALA A 62 8.73 -3.25 -9.37
N ILE A 63 9.45 -3.94 -8.48
CA ILE A 63 10.04 -3.36 -7.27
C ILE A 63 11.57 -3.40 -7.40
N TYR A 64 12.22 -2.26 -7.18
CA TYR A 64 13.68 -2.16 -7.28
C TYR A 64 14.34 -2.19 -5.90
N ASN A 65 15.34 -3.06 -5.74
CA ASN A 65 16.10 -3.23 -4.49
C ASN A 65 16.98 -2.03 -4.11
N THR A 66 17.15 -1.09 -5.04
CA THR A 66 17.75 0.23 -4.83
C THR A 66 16.94 1.12 -3.89
N TYR A 67 15.61 0.95 -3.86
CA TYR A 67 14.70 1.80 -3.09
C TYR A 67 15.01 1.82 -1.58
N PRO A 68 15.10 0.66 -0.88
CA PRO A 68 15.45 0.68 0.54
C PRO A 68 16.85 1.26 0.80
N ARG A 69 17.80 1.08 -0.13
CA ARG A 69 19.15 1.67 0.00
C ARG A 69 19.12 3.18 -0.13
N LEU A 70 18.33 3.72 -1.06
CA LEU A 70 18.11 5.17 -1.17
C LEU A 70 17.52 5.73 0.12
N VAL A 71 16.47 5.10 0.63
CA VAL A 71 15.81 5.51 1.88
C VAL A 71 16.80 5.46 3.04
N LEU A 72 17.51 4.34 3.23
CA LEU A 72 18.44 4.15 4.33
C LEU A 72 19.63 5.14 4.28
N TYR A 73 20.33 5.21 3.15
CA TYR A 73 21.60 5.94 3.07
C TYR A 73 21.44 7.44 2.81
N SER A 74 20.29 7.90 2.30
CA SER A 74 20.12 9.31 1.94
C SER A 74 18.99 10.03 2.68
N GLU A 75 17.94 9.33 3.12
CA GLU A 75 16.77 9.95 3.75
C GLU A 75 16.74 9.72 5.27
N LEU A 76 17.08 8.52 5.73
CA LEU A 76 17.05 8.12 7.14
C LEU A 76 18.31 8.54 7.93
N THR A 77 18.50 9.85 8.04
CA THR A 77 19.67 10.43 8.72
C THR A 77 19.37 11.05 10.08
N ALA A 78 18.11 11.00 10.53
CA ALA A 78 17.67 11.60 11.78
C ALA A 78 18.24 10.89 13.02
N LEU A 79 18.72 11.67 14.00
CA LEU A 79 19.44 11.16 15.17
C LEU A 79 18.56 10.33 16.11
N ASP A 80 17.31 10.74 16.31
CA ASP A 80 16.35 10.03 17.17
C ASP A 80 16.09 8.60 16.66
N LYS A 81 15.96 8.45 15.34
CA LYS A 81 15.78 7.15 14.68
C LYS A 81 17.02 6.28 14.79
N ALA A 82 18.21 6.86 14.64
CA ALA A 82 19.48 6.15 14.80
C ALA A 82 19.68 5.66 16.25
N VAL A 83 19.41 6.50 17.25
CA VAL A 83 19.50 6.11 18.68
C VAL A 83 18.59 4.94 19.00
N VAL A 84 17.34 4.98 18.55
CA VAL A 84 16.39 3.86 18.76
C VAL A 84 16.91 2.59 18.11
N SER A 85 17.35 2.67 16.85
CA SER A 85 17.80 1.50 16.09
C SER A 85 19.11 0.90 16.63
N LEU A 86 20.04 1.72 17.14
CA LEU A 86 21.25 1.25 17.82
C LEU A 86 20.93 0.45 19.08
N ARG A 87 19.91 0.85 19.85
CA ARG A 87 19.48 0.15 21.08
C ARG A 87 18.81 -1.19 20.80
N GLU A 88 18.37 -1.42 19.57
CA GLU A 88 17.84 -2.69 19.10
C GLU A 88 18.93 -3.57 18.47
N LEU A 89 20.11 -3.02 18.18
CA LEU A 89 21.19 -3.73 17.51
C LEU A 89 21.78 -4.82 18.42
N LEU A 90 21.87 -6.03 17.89
CA LEU A 90 22.48 -7.16 18.60
C LEU A 90 23.98 -6.94 18.79
N ALA A 91 24.53 -7.41 19.91
CA ALA A 91 25.94 -7.26 20.24
C ALA A 91 26.89 -7.83 19.17
N THR A 92 26.49 -8.90 18.47
CA THR A 92 27.26 -9.50 17.35
C THR A 92 27.26 -8.65 16.09
N GLU A 93 26.28 -7.76 15.93
CA GLU A 93 26.11 -6.94 14.72
C GLU A 93 26.77 -5.57 14.82
N VAL A 94 27.13 -5.12 16.03
CA VAL A 94 27.73 -3.80 16.30
C VAL A 94 28.97 -3.54 15.45
N THR A 95 29.87 -4.52 15.36
CA THR A 95 31.12 -4.42 14.58
C THR A 95 30.91 -4.67 13.09
N HIS A 96 29.77 -5.26 12.70
CA HIS A 96 29.36 -5.49 11.33
C HIS A 96 28.58 -4.32 10.73
N MET A 97 28.10 -3.38 11.56
CA MET A 97 27.47 -2.16 11.09
C MET A 97 28.42 -1.41 10.16
N ILE A 98 27.97 -1.15 8.94
CA ILE A 98 28.83 -0.62 7.89
C ILE A 98 28.98 0.90 8.03
N THR A 99 30.08 1.28 8.69
CA THR A 99 30.63 2.63 8.73
C THR A 99 32.11 2.55 9.07
N GLN A 100 32.92 3.40 8.46
CA GLN A 100 34.33 3.55 8.81
C GLN A 100 34.48 4.69 9.81
N TYR A 101 34.84 4.36 11.04
CA TYR A 101 35.01 5.34 12.10
C TYR A 101 36.14 6.32 11.79
N CYS A 102 35.91 7.59 12.09
CA CYS A 102 36.90 8.66 12.03
C CYS A 102 37.38 9.04 13.43
N TRP A 103 36.50 8.90 14.43
CA TRP A 103 36.80 9.22 15.83
C TRP A 103 36.27 8.16 16.78
N LEU A 104 36.98 7.97 17.88
CA LEU A 104 36.52 7.12 18.97
C LEU A 104 35.52 7.84 19.86
N ASP A 105 35.79 9.10 20.22
CA ASP A 105 35.03 9.88 21.20
C ASP A 105 34.31 11.08 20.58
N LEU A 106 33.26 11.56 21.24
CA LEU A 106 32.46 12.71 20.79
C LEU A 106 33.25 14.03 20.71
N SER A 107 34.41 14.13 21.39
CA SER A 107 35.26 15.33 21.31
C SER A 107 36.27 15.27 20.16
N GLY A 108 36.36 14.14 19.47
CA GLY A 108 37.32 13.91 18.39
C GLY A 108 38.78 13.90 18.87
N THR A 109 39.01 13.48 20.11
CA THR A 109 40.33 13.43 20.75
C THR A 109 41.17 12.28 20.16
N TRP A 110 40.57 11.11 19.97
CA TRP A 110 41.25 9.93 19.43
C TRP A 110 40.74 9.64 18.02
N GLU A 111 41.66 9.69 17.07
CA GLU A 111 41.37 9.52 15.65
C GLU A 111 41.47 8.03 15.26
N LEU A 112 40.54 7.55 14.43
CA LEU A 112 40.44 6.14 14.02
C LEU A 112 40.53 5.92 12.52
N ALA A 113 40.61 6.98 11.69
CA ALA A 113 40.73 6.78 10.26
C ALA A 113 42.00 5.98 9.88
N HIS A 114 41.90 5.16 8.83
CA HIS A 114 43.01 4.30 8.39
C HIS A 114 44.21 5.06 7.82
N SER A 115 44.05 6.32 7.43
CA SER A 115 45.13 7.17 6.94
C SER A 115 44.93 8.63 7.39
N VAL A 116 46.04 9.38 7.43
CA VAL A 116 46.02 10.83 7.75
C VAL A 116 45.18 11.60 6.73
N LYS A 117 45.21 11.20 5.45
CA LYS A 117 44.43 11.86 4.40
C LYS A 117 42.93 11.57 4.53
N ARG A 118 42.55 10.34 4.89
CA ARG A 118 41.17 10.02 5.23
C ARG A 118 40.71 10.81 6.46
N GLN A 119 41.54 10.92 7.49
CA GLN A 119 41.22 11.72 8.68
C GLN A 119 40.93 13.19 8.31
N GLN A 120 41.74 13.78 7.41
CA GLN A 120 41.49 15.13 6.89
C GLN A 120 40.17 15.24 6.12
N ARG A 121 39.80 14.22 5.32
CA ARG A 121 38.47 14.19 4.67
C ARG A 121 37.34 14.10 5.69
N CYS A 122 37.47 13.26 6.72
CA CYS A 122 36.48 13.17 7.80
C CYS A 122 36.24 14.53 8.44
N VAL A 123 37.31 15.27 8.78
CA VAL A 123 37.22 16.63 9.35
C VAL A 123 36.49 17.59 8.41
N ALA A 124 36.73 17.49 7.10
CA ALA A 124 36.13 18.37 6.10
C ALA A 124 34.63 18.06 5.83
N ASN A 125 34.25 16.79 5.80
CA ASN A 125 32.98 16.36 5.21
C ASN A 125 32.04 15.60 6.17
N ASP A 126 32.55 15.00 7.24
CA ASP A 126 31.78 14.09 8.12
C ASP A 126 31.87 14.46 9.62
N LYS A 127 32.40 15.64 9.96
CA LYS A 127 32.49 16.08 11.36
C LYS A 127 31.12 16.19 12.04
N ASP A 128 30.07 16.50 11.28
CA ASP A 128 28.68 16.59 11.73
C ASP A 128 27.94 15.23 11.72
N ASN A 129 28.59 14.17 11.24
CA ASN A 129 27.98 12.85 11.06
C ASN A 129 28.25 11.95 12.28
N ALA A 130 27.24 11.72 13.11
CA ALA A 130 27.31 10.86 14.29
C ALA A 130 27.73 9.41 13.97
N ALA A 131 27.49 8.92 12.75
CA ALA A 131 27.82 7.55 12.36
C ALA A 131 29.33 7.26 12.28
N VAL A 132 30.19 8.29 12.19
CA VAL A 132 31.66 8.09 12.14
C VAL A 132 32.33 8.24 13.51
N TYR A 133 31.55 8.43 14.58
CA TYR A 133 32.02 8.51 15.97
C TYR A 133 31.66 7.21 16.70
N PHE A 134 32.64 6.41 17.11
CA PHE A 134 32.33 5.12 17.71
C PHE A 134 31.64 5.23 19.08
N GLU A 135 31.88 6.32 19.82
CA GLU A 135 31.19 6.60 21.08
C GLU A 135 29.66 6.69 20.91
N THR A 136 29.14 7.20 19.79
CA THR A 136 27.67 7.26 19.57
C THR A 136 27.06 5.87 19.58
N VAL A 137 27.78 4.89 19.02
CA VAL A 137 27.41 3.48 19.01
C VAL A 137 27.56 2.87 20.39
N LEU A 138 28.74 2.97 21.02
CA LEU A 138 29.01 2.37 22.34
C LEU A 138 28.04 2.84 23.44
N ARG A 139 27.56 4.09 23.35
CA ARG A 139 26.57 4.64 24.29
C ARG A 139 25.17 4.04 24.13
N ASN A 140 24.86 3.45 22.99
CA ASN A 140 23.49 3.06 22.63
C ASN A 140 23.35 1.57 22.32
N ILE A 141 24.31 0.73 22.69
CA ILE A 141 24.26 -0.73 22.58
C ILE A 141 24.22 -1.39 23.97
N ASP A 142 23.94 -2.70 24.02
CA ASP A 142 24.21 -3.50 25.22
C ASP A 142 25.73 -3.65 25.40
N MET A 143 26.32 -2.72 26.15
CA MET A 143 27.75 -2.68 26.39
C MET A 143 28.25 -3.91 27.14
N VAL A 144 27.43 -4.55 27.98
CA VAL A 144 27.83 -5.72 28.77
C VAL A 144 28.00 -6.93 27.85
N GLU A 145 27.02 -7.17 26.99
CA GLU A 145 27.06 -8.27 26.02
C GLU A 145 28.14 -8.04 24.96
N TRP A 146 28.25 -6.82 24.43
CA TRP A 146 29.28 -6.47 23.45
C TRP A 146 30.70 -6.62 24.02
N TRP A 147 30.92 -6.17 25.27
CA TRP A 147 32.21 -6.31 25.93
C TRP A 147 32.60 -7.77 26.17
N ALA A 148 31.64 -8.65 26.47
CA ALA A 148 31.91 -10.08 26.64
C ALA A 148 32.47 -10.73 25.36
N LEU A 149 32.07 -10.22 24.19
CA LEU A 149 32.51 -10.71 22.87
C LEU A 149 33.83 -10.05 22.42
N TYR A 150 33.94 -8.72 22.55
CA TYR A 150 34.97 -7.94 21.86
C TYR A 150 36.08 -7.37 22.74
N LYS A 151 36.01 -7.55 24.08
CA LYS A 151 37.01 -7.01 25.01
C LYS A 151 38.45 -7.32 24.61
N GLY A 152 38.74 -8.54 24.15
CA GLY A 152 40.10 -8.95 23.78
C GLY A 152 40.70 -8.06 22.70
N PHE A 153 40.00 -7.93 21.57
CA PHE A 153 40.41 -7.10 20.44
C PHE A 153 40.40 -5.61 20.80
N PHE A 154 39.33 -5.12 21.43
CA PHE A 154 39.21 -3.71 21.81
C PHE A 154 40.28 -3.28 22.82
N THR A 155 40.65 -4.16 23.76
CA THR A 155 41.71 -3.87 24.73
C THR A 155 43.06 -3.72 24.03
N LEU A 156 43.37 -4.64 23.12
CA LEU A 156 44.65 -4.66 22.41
C LEU A 156 44.79 -3.47 21.45
N LEU A 157 43.76 -3.20 20.63
CA LEU A 157 43.87 -2.29 19.49
C LEU A 157 43.47 -0.84 19.82
N ILE A 158 42.72 -0.62 20.89
CA ILE A 158 42.24 0.73 21.25
C ILE A 158 42.60 1.07 22.70
N SER A 159 42.18 0.25 23.68
CA SER A 159 42.36 0.62 25.09
C SER A 159 43.83 0.75 25.49
N SER A 160 44.72 -0.03 24.89
CA SER A 160 46.17 0.04 25.11
C SER A 160 46.75 1.43 24.82
N ALA A 161 46.31 2.08 23.74
CA ALA A 161 46.70 3.43 23.37
C ALA A 161 46.09 4.47 24.33
N LEU A 162 44.83 4.31 24.70
CA LEU A 162 44.15 5.22 25.62
C LEU A 162 44.76 5.22 27.02
N ASN A 163 45.20 4.04 27.50
CA ASN A 163 45.86 3.88 28.81
C ASN A 163 47.19 4.63 28.94
N LEU A 164 47.74 5.17 27.84
CA LEU A 164 48.94 6.03 27.87
C LEU A 164 48.63 7.44 28.39
N THR A 165 47.36 7.82 28.50
CA THR A 165 46.91 9.17 28.88
C THR A 165 45.90 9.13 30.04
N PRO A 166 45.93 10.07 31.00
CA PRO A 166 44.92 10.17 32.05
C PRO A 166 43.49 10.34 31.52
N GLU A 167 43.34 11.08 30.41
CA GLU A 167 42.06 11.34 29.74
C GLU A 167 41.48 10.04 29.17
N GLY A 168 42.32 9.21 28.53
CA GLY A 168 41.89 7.92 27.96
C GLY A 168 41.44 6.92 29.02
N VAL A 169 42.15 6.82 30.15
CA VAL A 169 41.73 5.98 31.29
C VAL A 169 40.37 6.44 31.83
N SER A 170 40.15 7.75 31.90
CA SER A 170 38.90 8.33 32.38
C SER A 170 37.74 8.05 31.42
N TRP A 171 37.97 8.19 30.11
CA TRP A 171 36.98 7.87 29.08
C TRP A 171 36.62 6.37 29.04
N LEU A 172 37.59 5.48 29.18
CA LEU A 172 37.33 4.03 29.26
C LEU A 172 36.47 3.66 30.48
N LYS A 173 36.71 4.30 31.62
CA LYS A 173 35.87 4.10 32.81
C LYS A 173 34.46 4.65 32.57
N TYR A 174 34.36 5.82 31.96
CA TYR A 174 33.10 6.46 31.63
C TYR A 174 32.23 5.58 30.73
N ILE A 175 32.74 5.19 29.55
CA ILE A 175 31.97 4.46 28.54
C ILE A 175 31.48 3.10 29.06
N ASN A 176 32.31 2.40 29.84
CA ASN A 176 31.94 1.13 30.47
C ASN A 176 30.88 1.26 31.57
N SER A 177 30.71 2.45 32.15
CA SER A 177 29.72 2.74 33.19
C SER A 177 28.50 3.49 32.67
N HIS A 178 28.45 3.78 31.36
CA HIS A 178 27.37 4.53 30.75
C HIS A 178 26.06 3.74 30.84
N ALA A 179 24.98 4.45 31.15
CA ALA A 179 23.63 3.91 31.16
C ALA A 179 22.77 4.73 30.20
N TRP A 180 21.89 4.06 29.47
CA TRP A 180 21.02 4.70 28.50
C TRP A 180 20.16 5.77 29.17
N VAL A 181 20.21 6.97 28.59
CA VAL A 181 19.30 8.07 28.91
C VAL A 181 18.09 8.03 27.97
N PRO A 182 17.01 8.78 28.23
CA PRO A 182 15.93 8.97 27.26
C PRO A 182 16.47 9.40 25.88
N VAL A 183 15.83 8.95 24.80
CA VAL A 183 16.29 9.19 23.42
C VAL A 183 16.52 10.69 23.14
N ALA A 184 15.60 11.55 23.62
CA ALA A 184 15.71 12.99 23.43
C ALA A 184 16.96 13.59 24.11
N ASP A 185 17.32 13.10 25.29
CA ASP A 185 18.51 13.58 26.03
C ASP A 185 19.80 13.11 25.36
N GLU A 186 19.82 11.89 24.83
CA GLU A 186 20.97 11.37 24.06
C GLU A 186 21.19 12.18 22.78
N VAL A 187 20.10 12.47 22.04
CA VAL A 187 20.15 13.34 20.86
C VAL A 187 20.66 14.73 21.23
N ALA A 188 20.24 15.29 22.37
CA ALA A 188 20.72 16.59 22.84
C ALA A 188 22.23 16.58 23.14
N VAL A 189 22.77 15.48 23.69
CA VAL A 189 24.22 15.31 23.86
C VAL A 189 24.92 15.33 22.51
N TRP A 190 24.47 14.54 21.52
CA TRP A 190 25.08 14.52 20.19
C TRP A 190 25.05 15.89 19.52
N GLN A 191 23.92 16.59 19.58
CA GLN A 191 23.77 17.95 19.05
C GLN A 191 24.67 18.97 19.76
N SER A 192 24.90 18.82 21.07
CA SER A 192 25.83 19.69 21.81
C SER A 192 27.28 19.55 21.35
N HIS A 193 27.62 18.41 20.73
CA HIS A 193 28.92 18.15 20.08
C HIS A 193 28.92 18.52 18.58
N GLY A 194 27.86 19.16 18.07
CA GLY A 194 27.76 19.60 16.67
C GLY A 194 27.39 18.48 15.69
N LEU A 195 26.91 17.33 16.19
CA LEU A 195 26.43 16.24 15.35
C LEU A 195 24.99 16.52 14.91
N GLY A 196 24.75 16.54 13.60
CA GLY A 196 23.46 16.90 13.01
C GLY A 196 22.77 15.76 12.27
N ARG A 197 23.51 14.71 11.90
CA ARG A 197 23.01 13.59 11.09
C ARG A 197 23.68 12.28 11.47
N PHE A 198 23.03 11.16 11.22
CA PHE A 198 23.60 9.82 11.32
C PHE A 198 23.48 9.17 9.94
N GLN A 199 24.55 9.20 9.15
CA GLN A 199 24.56 8.69 7.78
C GLN A 199 25.56 7.54 7.63
N LEU A 200 25.04 6.35 7.32
CA LEU A 200 25.83 5.15 7.02
C LEU A 200 26.44 5.19 5.60
N GLN A 201 27.37 4.27 5.34
CA GLN A 201 28.06 4.16 4.06
C GLN A 201 27.44 3.07 3.18
N TRP A 202 27.48 3.27 1.85
CA TRP A 202 26.93 2.32 0.90
C TRP A 202 27.78 1.04 0.85
N THR A 203 27.14 -0.13 0.92
CA THR A 203 27.81 -1.44 0.97
C THR A 203 27.03 -2.49 0.21
N THR A 204 27.72 -3.57 -0.16
CA THR A 204 27.16 -4.80 -0.74
C THR A 204 27.12 -5.97 0.25
N LEU A 205 27.51 -5.76 1.51
CA LEU A 205 27.53 -6.80 2.54
C LEU A 205 26.14 -7.41 2.78
N ARG A 206 25.07 -6.60 2.72
CA ARG A 206 23.69 -7.03 2.97
C ARG A 206 22.71 -6.37 2.00
N GLN A 207 21.73 -7.12 1.55
CA GLN A 207 20.53 -6.55 0.95
C GLN A 207 19.65 -5.99 2.07
N VAL A 208 19.48 -4.67 2.09
CA VAL A 208 18.59 -3.98 3.04
C VAL A 208 17.16 -4.44 2.81
N GLY A 209 16.50 -4.90 3.86
CA GLY A 209 15.09 -5.28 3.86
C GLY A 209 14.15 -4.07 3.84
N LEU A 210 12.93 -4.26 3.35
CA LEU A 210 11.89 -3.25 3.32
C LEU A 210 10.53 -3.85 3.66
N SER A 211 9.79 -3.20 4.55
CA SER A 211 8.34 -3.39 4.65
C SER A 211 7.68 -2.02 4.53
N GLU A 212 6.97 -1.78 3.44
CA GLU A 212 6.32 -0.49 3.19
C GLU A 212 4.82 -0.66 3.00
N THR A 213 4.05 0.14 3.74
CA THR A 213 2.60 -0.01 3.85
C THR A 213 1.86 1.31 3.65
N ILE A 214 0.57 1.20 3.31
CA ILE A 214 -0.39 2.31 3.30
C ILE A 214 -1.63 1.94 4.09
N ALA A 215 -2.34 2.93 4.60
CA ALA A 215 -3.58 2.76 5.34
C ALA A 215 -4.80 3.07 4.47
N ILE A 216 -5.84 2.23 4.49
CA ILE A 216 -7.14 2.55 3.87
C ILE A 216 -8.22 2.59 4.94
N GLU A 217 -8.92 3.72 5.05
CA GLU A 217 -10.02 3.92 5.99
C GLU A 217 -11.38 3.76 5.31
N ASN A 218 -12.23 2.91 5.90
CA ASN A 218 -13.58 2.63 5.43
C ASN A 218 -14.65 3.43 6.20
N ALA A 219 -15.91 3.29 5.80
CA ALA A 219 -17.02 4.08 6.39
C ALA A 219 -17.33 3.74 7.86
N LEU A 220 -16.78 2.65 8.40
CA LEU A 220 -16.88 2.32 9.83
C LEU A 220 -15.79 3.03 10.67
N GLY A 221 -14.88 3.78 10.03
CA GLY A 221 -13.70 4.35 10.68
C GLY A 221 -12.63 3.29 11.00
N MET A 222 -12.70 2.12 10.37
CA MET A 222 -11.67 1.08 10.50
C MET A 222 -10.59 1.30 9.46
N THR A 223 -9.34 1.19 9.90
CA THR A 223 -8.17 1.29 9.03
C THR A 223 -7.64 -0.10 8.72
N THR A 224 -7.49 -0.40 7.43
CA THR A 224 -6.84 -1.62 6.93
C THR A 224 -5.48 -1.24 6.34
N THR A 225 -4.44 -1.94 6.76
CA THR A 225 -3.08 -1.73 6.26
C THR A 225 -2.83 -2.64 5.06
N ILE A 226 -2.33 -2.07 3.97
CA ILE A 226 -1.95 -2.79 2.75
C ILE A 226 -0.46 -2.66 2.53
N THR A 227 0.20 -3.76 2.18
CA THR A 227 1.63 -3.78 1.88
C THR A 227 1.86 -3.41 0.41
N ILE A 228 2.61 -2.33 0.16
CA ILE A 228 2.89 -1.84 -1.20
C ILE A 228 4.25 -2.28 -1.74
N LYS A 229 5.22 -2.56 -0.85
CA LYS A 229 6.53 -3.15 -1.18
C LYS A 229 6.99 -4.05 -0.03
N SER A 230 7.59 -5.19 -0.35
CA SER A 230 8.22 -6.07 0.65
C SER A 230 9.52 -6.64 0.12
N ILE A 231 10.66 -6.29 0.70
CA ILE A 231 11.99 -6.82 0.33
C ILE A 231 12.57 -7.54 1.55
N THR A 232 12.98 -8.79 1.37
CA THR A 232 13.54 -9.59 2.46
C THR A 232 15.01 -9.20 2.71
N PRO A 233 15.41 -8.91 3.96
CA PRO A 233 16.82 -8.69 4.27
C PRO A 233 17.63 -9.96 4.01
N THR A 234 18.80 -9.83 3.40
CA THR A 234 19.65 -11.00 3.05
C THR A 234 21.12 -10.68 3.30
N ASP A 235 21.79 -11.52 4.08
CA ASP A 235 23.25 -11.47 4.23
C ASP A 235 23.95 -11.93 2.95
N ARG A 236 24.91 -11.13 2.49
CA ARG A 236 25.66 -11.35 1.24
C ARG A 236 27.16 -11.46 1.52
N TYR A 237 27.56 -11.99 2.67
CA TYR A 237 28.96 -12.06 3.10
C TYR A 237 29.88 -12.71 2.04
N SER A 238 29.46 -13.81 1.41
CA SER A 238 30.23 -14.48 0.35
C SER A 238 30.24 -13.72 -0.99
N LEU A 239 29.38 -12.70 -1.13
CA LEU A 239 29.22 -11.84 -2.31
C LEU A 239 29.62 -10.39 -2.01
N TRP A 240 30.34 -10.15 -0.91
CA TRP A 240 30.67 -8.82 -0.41
C TRP A 240 31.82 -8.20 -1.21
N THR A 241 31.48 -7.52 -2.31
CA THR A 241 32.46 -6.90 -3.23
C THR A 241 33.02 -5.58 -2.70
N THR A 242 32.22 -4.79 -1.97
CA THR A 242 32.64 -3.51 -1.37
C THR A 242 33.74 -3.65 -0.33
N HIS A 243 33.94 -4.85 0.22
CA HIS A 243 35.04 -5.19 1.13
C HIS A 243 36.42 -4.73 0.63
N SER A 244 36.63 -4.77 -0.69
CA SER A 244 37.85 -4.28 -1.35
C SER A 244 38.03 -2.77 -1.25
N MET A 245 36.95 -2.00 -1.16
CA MET A 245 36.95 -0.54 -1.02
C MET A 245 37.08 -0.15 0.44
N TYR A 246 36.28 -0.79 1.30
CA TYR A 246 36.36 -0.74 2.76
C TYR A 246 35.60 -1.91 3.38
N ALA A 247 36.01 -2.29 4.59
CA ALA A 247 35.38 -3.36 5.35
C ALA A 247 34.66 -2.82 6.59
N SER A 248 34.03 -3.70 7.35
CA SER A 248 33.42 -3.35 8.63
C SER A 248 34.48 -3.26 9.72
N PHE A 249 34.11 -2.67 10.86
CA PHE A 249 35.01 -2.55 12.01
C PHE A 249 35.45 -3.91 12.58
N GLU A 250 34.67 -4.96 12.35
CA GLU A 250 35.06 -6.35 12.63
C GLU A 250 36.40 -6.71 11.98
N ASN A 251 36.59 -6.33 10.70
CA ASN A 251 37.82 -6.62 9.97
C ASN A 251 39.02 -5.85 10.54
N ASP A 252 38.80 -4.61 10.97
CA ASP A 252 39.85 -3.79 11.60
C ASP A 252 40.27 -4.40 12.94
N LEU A 253 39.30 -4.84 13.76
CA LEU A 253 39.58 -5.52 15.03
C LEU A 253 40.25 -6.89 14.86
N GLY A 254 39.91 -7.62 13.81
CA GLY A 254 40.42 -8.96 13.50
C GLY A 254 41.74 -8.98 12.71
N ASN A 255 42.31 -7.82 12.39
CA ASN A 255 43.47 -7.72 11.51
C ASN A 255 44.74 -8.31 12.14
N PHE A 256 45.13 -9.51 11.72
CA PHE A 256 46.28 -10.25 12.25
C PHE A 256 47.64 -9.68 11.81
N TYR A 257 47.68 -8.70 10.91
CA TYR A 257 48.93 -8.00 10.57
C TYR A 257 49.37 -7.03 11.67
N PHE A 258 48.49 -6.70 12.60
CA PHE A 258 48.85 -5.90 13.76
C PHE A 258 49.72 -6.69 14.73
N GLY A 259 50.94 -6.20 14.92
CA GLY A 259 51.89 -6.75 15.87
C GLY A 259 51.53 -6.45 17.33
N ALA A 260 52.29 -7.04 18.25
CA ALA A 260 52.21 -6.68 19.66
C ALA A 260 52.53 -5.18 19.84
N ASN A 261 51.76 -4.50 20.69
CA ASN A 261 51.84 -3.05 20.94
C ASN A 261 51.57 -2.17 19.71
N GLN A 262 50.62 -2.57 18.85
CA GLN A 262 50.09 -1.73 17.78
C GLN A 262 48.62 -1.39 18.05
N SER A 263 48.21 -0.19 17.61
CA SER A 263 46.87 0.34 17.83
C SER A 263 46.26 0.90 16.56
N LEU A 264 44.92 0.89 16.50
CA LEU A 264 44.11 1.57 15.48
C LEU A 264 44.04 3.09 15.69
N VAL A 265 44.37 3.59 16.89
CA VAL A 265 44.31 5.02 17.20
C VAL A 265 45.40 5.76 16.43
N LEU A 266 45.01 6.52 15.40
CA LEU A 266 45.90 7.15 14.43
C LEU A 266 46.88 8.13 15.06
N ASN A 267 46.43 8.91 16.04
CA ASN A 267 47.24 9.91 16.73
C ASN A 267 48.00 9.34 17.95
N SER A 268 48.06 8.02 18.11
CA SER A 268 48.81 7.33 19.16
C SER A 268 50.27 7.07 18.75
N PRO A 269 51.25 7.11 19.68
CA PRO A 269 52.64 6.73 19.38
C PRO A 269 52.81 5.27 18.96
N VAL A 270 51.80 4.43 19.17
CA VAL A 270 51.79 3.01 18.82
C VAL A 270 50.86 2.71 17.63
N TRP A 271 50.51 3.70 16.82
CA TRP A 271 49.68 3.49 15.63
C TRP A 271 50.32 2.49 14.65
N PHE A 272 49.55 1.53 14.15
CA PHE A 272 50.03 0.48 13.26
C PHE A 272 50.75 1.02 12.01
N GLY A 273 50.27 2.15 11.48
CA GLY A 273 50.70 2.68 10.19
C GLY A 273 52.15 3.18 10.16
N TYR A 274 52.78 3.40 11.32
CA TYR A 274 54.21 3.70 11.41
C TYR A 274 55.11 2.50 11.07
N THR A 275 54.57 1.28 11.20
CA THR A 275 55.31 0.04 10.94
C THR A 275 54.89 -0.63 9.64
N LEU A 276 53.58 -0.72 9.39
CA LEU A 276 53.00 -1.36 8.22
C LEU A 276 51.81 -0.52 7.73
N PRO A 277 52.06 0.58 6.99
CA PRO A 277 51.01 1.53 6.56
C PRO A 277 49.92 0.91 5.69
N HIS A 278 50.21 -0.22 5.05
CA HIS A 278 49.26 -0.96 4.21
C HIS A 278 48.56 -2.11 4.94
N ALA A 279 48.68 -2.25 6.26
CA ALA A 279 48.16 -3.40 7.00
C ALA A 279 46.64 -3.63 6.81
N ILE A 280 45.86 -2.55 6.75
CA ILE A 280 44.41 -2.63 6.48
C ILE A 280 44.15 -3.17 5.08
N GLU A 281 44.83 -2.62 4.07
CA GLU A 281 44.72 -3.04 2.67
C GLU A 281 45.17 -4.49 2.48
N MET A 282 46.26 -4.90 3.14
CA MET A 282 46.81 -6.26 3.10
C MET A 282 45.88 -7.30 3.73
N TYR A 283 45.07 -6.91 4.71
CA TYR A 283 44.12 -7.81 5.35
C TYR A 283 42.88 -8.04 4.48
N ASN A 284 42.40 -6.97 3.83
CA ASN A 284 41.16 -7.04 3.07
C ASN A 284 41.35 -7.50 1.62
N LEU A 285 42.56 -7.35 1.04
CA LEU A 285 42.83 -7.72 -0.34
C LEU A 285 43.99 -8.71 -0.47
N PRO A 286 44.00 -9.53 -1.54
CA PRO A 286 45.19 -10.32 -1.88
C PRO A 286 46.40 -9.40 -2.06
N TYR A 287 47.49 -9.73 -1.37
CA TYR A 287 48.74 -8.97 -1.41
C TYR A 287 49.93 -9.85 -1.86
N PRO A 288 50.83 -9.38 -2.75
CA PRO A 288 50.84 -8.07 -3.41
C PRO A 288 49.60 -7.84 -4.30
N LEU A 289 49.19 -6.58 -4.43
CA LEU A 289 48.02 -6.23 -5.24
C LEU A 289 48.17 -6.73 -6.67
N ASN A 290 47.11 -7.30 -7.22
CA ASN A 290 47.04 -7.64 -8.62
C ASN A 290 47.03 -6.37 -9.51
N PRO A 291 47.23 -6.48 -10.83
CA PRO A 291 47.35 -5.32 -11.71
C PRO A 291 46.13 -4.36 -11.70
N LEU A 292 44.90 -4.87 -11.55
CA LEU A 292 43.69 -4.03 -11.51
C LEU A 292 43.64 -3.23 -10.21
N ASN A 293 43.81 -3.90 -9.07
CA ASN A 293 43.85 -3.27 -7.75
C ASN A 293 45.02 -2.30 -7.62
N ALA A 294 46.18 -2.61 -8.20
CA ALA A 294 47.32 -1.69 -8.23
C ALA A 294 47.04 -0.42 -9.04
N ALA A 295 46.36 -0.54 -10.19
CA ALA A 295 45.94 0.60 -10.99
C ALA A 295 44.90 1.46 -10.25
N LEU A 296 43.94 0.82 -9.57
CA LEU A 296 42.94 1.51 -8.77
C LEU A 296 43.54 2.18 -7.53
N HIS A 297 44.45 1.50 -6.82
CA HIS A 297 45.21 2.05 -5.71
C HIS A 297 45.96 3.32 -6.14
N ALA A 298 46.65 3.27 -7.29
CA ALA A 298 47.38 4.43 -7.80
C ALA A 298 46.45 5.63 -8.08
N GLN A 299 45.19 5.37 -8.44
CA GLN A 299 44.23 6.41 -8.77
C GLN A 299 43.44 6.93 -7.56
N LEU A 300 43.02 6.07 -6.64
CA LEU A 300 42.20 6.44 -5.47
C LEU A 300 43.01 6.60 -4.17
N GLY A 301 44.15 5.95 -4.05
CA GLY A 301 44.89 5.76 -2.81
C GLY A 301 44.69 4.36 -2.22
N PRO A 302 45.12 4.12 -0.96
CA PRO A 302 45.01 2.82 -0.31
C PRO A 302 43.59 2.26 -0.38
N LEU A 303 43.45 1.07 -0.97
CA LEU A 303 42.21 0.30 -0.95
C LEU A 303 41.93 -0.15 0.49
N ALA A 304 40.70 -0.59 0.76
CA ALA A 304 40.17 -0.78 2.11
C ALA A 304 40.10 0.50 3.00
N SER A 305 40.32 1.69 2.44
CA SER A 305 40.15 3.00 3.09
C SER A 305 39.37 3.99 2.23
N ILE A 306 38.57 3.48 1.29
CA ILE A 306 37.76 4.25 0.34
C ILE A 306 36.35 4.39 0.91
N ASP A 307 35.87 5.62 1.09
CA ASP A 307 34.52 5.87 1.57
C ASP A 307 33.52 5.75 0.41
N LEU A 308 32.48 4.91 0.57
CA LEU A 308 31.41 4.79 -0.42
C LEU A 308 30.16 5.54 0.05
N LYS A 309 29.77 6.60 -0.66
CA LYS A 309 28.61 7.43 -0.31
C LYS A 309 27.59 7.38 -1.43
N LEU A 310 26.35 7.00 -1.10
CA LEU A 310 25.24 7.03 -2.06
C LEU A 310 24.92 8.48 -2.43
N ILE A 311 24.84 8.77 -3.72
CA ILE A 311 24.42 10.07 -4.25
C ILE A 311 22.92 9.96 -4.59
N PRO A 312 22.02 10.70 -3.93
CA PRO A 312 20.62 10.73 -4.31
C PRO A 312 20.39 11.59 -5.57
N PRO A 313 19.35 11.30 -6.38
CA PRO A 313 18.95 12.17 -7.48
C PRO A 313 18.66 13.60 -6.98
N PRO A 314 19.12 14.66 -7.67
CA PRO A 314 18.81 16.03 -7.27
C PRO A 314 17.29 16.28 -7.25
N PRO A 315 16.74 17.03 -6.28
CA PRO A 315 15.30 17.29 -6.21
C PRO A 315 14.73 17.88 -7.51
N LYS A 316 15.49 18.75 -8.19
CA LYS A 316 15.06 19.34 -9.47
C LYS A 316 14.99 18.31 -10.61
N LEU A 317 15.79 17.25 -10.56
CA LEU A 317 15.68 16.13 -11.49
C LEU A 317 14.38 15.37 -11.25
N LEU A 318 14.07 15.02 -9.99
CA LEU A 318 12.82 14.34 -9.64
C LEU A 318 11.58 15.14 -10.06
N GLU A 319 11.56 16.46 -9.83
CA GLU A 319 10.48 17.35 -10.26
C GLU A 319 10.33 17.38 -11.79
N THR A 320 11.45 17.43 -12.52
CA THR A 320 11.43 17.48 -14.00
C THR A 320 10.93 16.16 -14.57
N VAL A 321 11.34 15.02 -14.00
CA VAL A 321 10.88 13.68 -14.39
C VAL A 321 9.40 13.51 -14.07
N ALA A 322 8.95 13.93 -12.89
CA ALA A 322 7.53 13.90 -12.52
C ALA A 322 6.67 14.73 -13.49
N THR A 323 7.13 15.94 -13.84
CA THR A 323 6.45 16.82 -14.79
C THR A 323 6.43 16.22 -16.20
N PHE A 324 7.53 15.60 -16.63
CA PHE A 324 7.61 14.92 -17.92
C PHE A 324 6.65 13.72 -18.00
N GLN A 325 6.64 12.85 -16.99
CA GLN A 325 5.72 11.71 -16.93
C GLN A 325 4.26 12.17 -16.94
N ALA A 326 3.95 13.23 -16.19
CA ALA A 326 2.64 13.84 -16.16
C ALA A 326 2.22 14.35 -17.55
N ALA A 327 3.10 15.09 -18.24
CA ALA A 327 2.83 15.59 -19.58
C ALA A 327 2.65 14.46 -20.60
N LEU A 328 3.46 13.39 -20.51
CA LEU A 328 3.35 12.22 -21.37
C LEU A 328 2.01 11.50 -21.15
N ALA A 329 1.62 11.24 -19.90
CA ALA A 329 0.36 10.59 -19.56
C ALA A 329 -0.87 11.40 -20.00
N LEU A 330 -0.87 12.72 -19.79
CA LEU A 330 -1.97 13.59 -20.24
C LEU A 330 -2.12 13.57 -21.76
N GLN A 331 -1.01 13.71 -22.50
CA GLN A 331 -1.07 13.83 -23.96
C GLN A 331 -1.40 12.50 -24.64
N THR A 332 -0.95 11.36 -24.09
CA THR A 332 -1.36 10.04 -24.59
C THR A 332 -2.83 9.76 -24.30
N ALA A 333 -3.36 10.18 -23.15
CA ALA A 333 -4.78 10.06 -22.84
C ALA A 333 -5.66 10.95 -23.76
N GLN A 334 -5.19 12.14 -24.14
CA GLN A 334 -5.94 13.08 -24.97
C GLN A 334 -5.85 12.79 -26.48
N SER A 335 -4.80 12.12 -26.94
CA SER A 335 -4.54 11.87 -28.37
C SER A 335 -4.18 10.42 -28.65
N SER A 336 -5.08 9.72 -29.34
CA SER A 336 -4.84 8.34 -29.80
C SER A 336 -3.63 8.23 -30.72
N ALA A 337 -3.34 9.25 -31.52
CA ALA A 337 -2.17 9.28 -32.39
C ALA A 337 -0.85 9.32 -31.60
N ILE A 338 -0.81 10.06 -30.49
CA ILE A 338 0.37 10.07 -29.60
C ILE A 338 0.48 8.73 -28.89
N ALA A 339 -0.62 8.20 -28.35
CA ALA A 339 -0.63 6.89 -27.68
C ALA A 339 -0.13 5.77 -28.60
N GLU A 340 -0.62 5.70 -29.84
CA GLU A 340 -0.18 4.73 -30.84
C GLU A 340 1.31 4.90 -31.17
N ALA A 341 1.76 6.13 -31.43
CA ALA A 341 3.16 6.42 -31.75
C ALA A 341 4.12 6.05 -30.61
N VAL A 342 3.72 6.23 -29.35
CA VAL A 342 4.51 5.83 -28.17
C VAL A 342 4.51 4.31 -27.99
N SER A 343 3.37 3.64 -28.22
CA SER A 343 3.21 2.19 -28.00
C SER A 343 4.08 1.31 -28.91
N VAL A 344 4.48 1.83 -30.07
CA VAL A 344 5.31 1.10 -31.05
C VAL A 344 6.82 1.29 -30.83
N ILE A 345 7.22 2.13 -29.87
CA ILE A 345 8.64 2.26 -29.50
C ILE A 345 9.07 1.00 -28.76
N TRP A 346 10.10 0.32 -29.28
CA TRP A 346 10.59 -0.92 -28.68
C TRP A 346 11.41 -0.67 -27.42
N THR A 347 11.31 -1.61 -26.48
CA THR A 347 12.26 -1.74 -25.37
C THR A 347 13.36 -2.73 -25.77
N VAL A 348 14.57 -2.24 -26.00
CA VAL A 348 15.69 -3.04 -26.53
C VAL A 348 16.99 -2.70 -25.82
N LYS A 349 17.87 -3.70 -25.64
CA LYS A 349 19.23 -3.50 -25.12
C LYS A 349 20.18 -3.29 -26.30
N LEU A 350 21.01 -2.26 -26.23
CA LEU A 350 22.06 -1.91 -27.19
C LEU A 350 23.42 -1.92 -26.49
N HIS A 351 24.49 -2.20 -27.24
CA HIS A 351 25.86 -2.26 -26.69
C HIS A 351 26.78 -1.19 -27.30
N PRO A 352 26.61 0.09 -26.93
CA PRO A 352 27.42 1.17 -27.48
C PRO A 352 28.83 1.24 -26.87
N THR A 353 29.80 1.60 -27.69
CA THR A 353 31.17 1.91 -27.27
C THR A 353 31.41 3.42 -27.41
N PRO A 354 31.71 4.16 -26.33
CA PRO A 354 32.13 5.56 -26.37
C PRO A 354 33.29 5.80 -27.33
N ILE A 355 33.32 6.96 -28.01
CA ILE A 355 34.36 7.31 -29.01
C ILE A 355 35.78 7.13 -28.46
N LYS A 356 35.99 7.49 -27.19
CA LYS A 356 37.27 7.34 -26.47
C LYS A 356 37.79 5.89 -26.47
N TRP A 357 36.89 4.91 -26.48
CA TRP A 357 37.19 3.48 -26.33
C TRP A 357 37.06 2.68 -27.63
N GLN A 358 36.90 3.33 -28.78
CA GLN A 358 36.74 2.66 -30.08
C GLN A 358 38.06 2.22 -30.74
N ASN A 359 39.21 2.51 -30.13
CA ASN A 359 40.49 2.08 -30.66
C ASN A 359 40.63 0.54 -30.52
N SER A 360 40.79 -0.14 -31.66
CA SER A 360 40.88 -1.60 -31.74
C SER A 360 42.10 -2.22 -31.04
N SER A 361 43.10 -1.42 -30.68
CA SER A 361 44.25 -1.89 -29.89
C SER A 361 43.92 -2.00 -28.40
N LEU A 362 42.89 -1.29 -27.90
CA LEU A 362 42.52 -1.30 -26.50
C LEU A 362 41.94 -2.65 -26.09
N VAL A 363 42.33 -3.10 -24.90
CA VAL A 363 41.72 -4.23 -24.21
C VAL A 363 41.16 -3.77 -22.88
N PHE A 364 40.00 -4.33 -22.51
CA PHE A 364 39.21 -3.95 -21.34
C PHE A 364 39.16 -5.11 -20.35
N PHE A 365 39.37 -4.78 -19.07
CA PHE A 365 39.43 -5.77 -17.99
C PHE A 365 38.24 -5.68 -17.01
N GLY A 366 37.45 -4.61 -17.02
CA GLY A 366 36.39 -4.42 -16.02
C GLY A 366 35.79 -3.03 -16.06
N GLY A 367 34.50 -2.90 -15.73
CA GLY A 367 33.85 -1.60 -15.48
C GLY A 367 33.44 -1.35 -14.03
N ASN A 368 33.72 -2.31 -13.14
CA ASN A 368 33.39 -2.26 -11.73
C ASN A 368 34.69 -2.17 -10.89
N PRO A 369 34.93 -1.08 -10.14
CA PRO A 369 36.15 -0.91 -9.34
C PRO A 369 36.26 -1.90 -8.17
N MET A 370 35.19 -2.60 -7.81
CA MET A 370 35.17 -3.60 -6.73
C MET A 370 35.60 -4.99 -7.18
N CYS A 371 35.80 -5.19 -8.49
CA CYS A 371 36.21 -6.48 -9.05
C CYS A 371 37.73 -6.56 -9.20
N ALA A 372 38.31 -7.50 -8.47
CA ALA A 372 39.75 -7.65 -8.35
C ALA A 372 40.41 -8.31 -9.57
N ASP A 373 39.68 -8.98 -10.46
CA ASP A 373 40.24 -9.69 -11.61
C ASP A 373 39.32 -9.59 -12.83
N GLY A 374 39.89 -9.77 -14.01
CA GLY A 374 39.16 -9.76 -15.27
C GLY A 374 40.02 -10.25 -16.44
N ALA A 375 39.42 -11.03 -17.33
CA ALA A 375 40.03 -11.40 -18.59
C ALA A 375 40.08 -10.19 -19.55
N PRO A 376 41.08 -10.11 -20.45
CA PRO A 376 41.16 -9.06 -21.45
C PRO A 376 40.11 -9.30 -22.55
N TYR A 377 39.19 -8.35 -22.72
CA TYR A 377 38.18 -8.36 -23.78
C TYR A 377 38.33 -7.18 -24.74
N ALA A 378 37.80 -7.33 -25.96
CA ALA A 378 37.77 -6.29 -26.98
C ALA A 378 36.53 -5.37 -26.88
N PHE A 379 35.70 -5.55 -25.85
CA PHE A 379 34.48 -4.78 -25.64
C PHE A 379 34.49 -4.11 -24.27
N VAL A 380 33.88 -2.94 -24.22
CA VAL A 380 33.64 -2.17 -22.99
C VAL A 380 32.63 -2.92 -22.13
N GLN A 381 32.84 -2.95 -20.82
CA GLN A 381 32.02 -3.72 -19.87
C GLN A 381 31.02 -2.84 -19.13
N GLU A 382 29.96 -3.44 -18.60
CA GLU A 382 28.99 -2.73 -17.75
C GLU A 382 29.68 -2.06 -16.55
N SER A 383 29.06 -1.00 -16.01
CA SER A 383 29.59 -0.35 -14.80
C SER A 383 29.35 -1.21 -13.56
N PHE A 384 29.59 -0.67 -12.37
CA PHE A 384 29.31 -1.39 -11.13
C PHE A 384 27.81 -1.62 -10.92
N GLY A 385 27.49 -2.57 -10.06
CA GLY A 385 26.16 -2.75 -9.49
C GLY A 385 26.24 -3.40 -8.12
N PHE A 386 25.23 -3.18 -7.29
CA PHE A 386 25.10 -3.79 -5.96
C PHE A 386 25.06 -5.32 -6.03
N ASP A 387 24.38 -5.86 -7.04
CA ASP A 387 24.18 -7.29 -7.24
C ASP A 387 25.30 -7.97 -8.03
N ASP A 388 26.29 -7.20 -8.50
CA ASP A 388 27.47 -7.74 -9.19
C ASP A 388 28.38 -8.48 -8.21
N THR A 389 28.58 -9.77 -8.49
CA THR A 389 29.43 -10.68 -7.70
C THR A 389 30.83 -10.81 -8.27
N CYS A 390 31.17 -10.04 -9.31
CA CYS A 390 32.43 -10.12 -10.05
C CYS A 390 32.68 -11.49 -10.71
N ALA A 391 31.63 -12.30 -10.89
CA ALA A 391 31.74 -13.64 -11.46
C ALA A 391 31.76 -13.65 -13.00
N GLY A 392 31.39 -12.55 -13.67
CA GLY A 392 31.35 -12.49 -15.13
C GLY A 392 31.49 -11.07 -15.67
N GLN A 393 32.14 -10.96 -16.82
CA GLN A 393 32.37 -9.69 -17.52
C GLN A 393 31.34 -9.54 -18.64
N ARG A 394 30.37 -8.63 -18.46
CA ARG A 394 29.28 -8.39 -19.40
C ARG A 394 29.55 -7.16 -20.27
N PRO A 395 29.22 -7.17 -21.57
CA PRO A 395 29.32 -5.98 -22.40
C PRO A 395 28.43 -4.86 -21.88
N LEU A 396 28.93 -3.61 -21.93
CA LEU A 396 28.18 -2.41 -21.58
C LEU A 396 26.84 -2.39 -22.33
N ALA A 397 25.74 -2.34 -21.59
CA ALA A 397 24.40 -2.27 -22.15
C ALA A 397 23.68 -0.96 -21.78
N VAL A 398 22.95 -0.42 -22.76
CA VAL A 398 22.00 0.68 -22.58
C VAL A 398 20.63 0.21 -23.06
N THR A 399 19.60 0.44 -22.24
CA THR A 399 18.22 0.09 -22.59
C THR A 399 17.56 1.26 -23.29
N TRP A 400 17.24 1.11 -24.56
CA TRP A 400 16.35 2.02 -25.27
C TRP A 400 14.91 1.69 -24.88
N GLY A 401 14.14 2.66 -24.39
CA GLY A 401 12.72 2.49 -24.06
C GLY A 401 11.88 3.72 -24.44
N PRO A 402 10.54 3.64 -24.34
CA PRO A 402 9.66 4.72 -24.77
C PRO A 402 9.86 6.01 -23.94
N ALA A 403 9.75 5.92 -22.62
CA ALA A 403 9.79 7.09 -21.75
C ALA A 403 11.21 7.68 -21.62
N ASN A 404 12.23 6.85 -21.45
CA ASN A 404 13.61 7.31 -21.26
C ASN A 404 14.16 7.97 -22.55
N ALA A 405 13.83 7.47 -23.74
CA ALA A 405 14.27 8.02 -25.01
C ALA A 405 13.58 9.36 -25.33
N LEU A 406 12.26 9.45 -25.11
CA LEU A 406 11.52 10.70 -25.27
C LEU A 406 12.01 11.77 -24.27
N PHE A 407 12.27 11.37 -23.03
CA PHE A 407 12.87 12.27 -22.04
C PHE A 407 14.24 12.74 -22.52
N ALA A 408 15.12 11.84 -22.94
CA ALA A 408 16.47 12.19 -23.38
C ALA A 408 16.47 13.17 -24.56
N LEU A 409 15.60 12.98 -25.56
CA LEU A 409 15.43 13.92 -26.67
C LEU A 409 14.99 15.31 -26.21
N SER A 410 14.13 15.39 -25.19
CA SER A 410 13.65 16.66 -24.62
C SER A 410 14.72 17.42 -23.81
N GLN A 411 15.78 16.74 -23.37
CA GLN A 411 16.87 17.37 -22.61
C GLN A 411 18.03 17.87 -23.49
N LEU A 412 18.03 17.54 -24.80
CA LEU A 412 19.04 18.01 -25.74
C LEU A 412 18.64 19.36 -26.37
N SER A 413 19.64 20.24 -26.53
CA SER A 413 19.49 21.45 -27.35
C SER A 413 19.10 21.09 -28.78
N THR A 414 18.47 22.01 -29.52
CA THR A 414 18.05 21.74 -30.90
C THR A 414 19.23 21.30 -31.77
N SER A 415 20.39 21.96 -31.64
CA SER A 415 21.62 21.59 -32.35
C SER A 415 22.14 20.22 -31.94
N ASP A 416 22.25 19.93 -30.64
CA ASP A 416 22.73 18.63 -30.15
C ASP A 416 21.81 17.50 -30.58
N ARG A 417 20.49 17.73 -30.57
CA ARG A 417 19.48 16.75 -30.97
C ARG A 417 19.60 16.41 -32.44
N THR A 418 19.81 17.39 -33.33
CA THR A 418 20.06 17.13 -34.75
C THR A 418 21.32 16.29 -34.96
N VAL A 419 22.40 16.57 -34.22
CA VAL A 419 23.63 15.79 -34.32
C VAL A 419 23.44 14.38 -33.74
N ALA A 420 22.89 14.26 -32.54
CA ALA A 420 22.70 12.99 -31.86
C ALA A 420 21.82 12.03 -32.68
N THR A 421 20.70 12.53 -33.20
CA THR A 421 19.74 11.71 -33.98
C THR A 421 20.28 11.28 -35.35
N THR A 422 21.29 11.97 -35.89
CA THR A 422 21.93 11.54 -37.15
C THR A 422 23.11 10.58 -36.93
N THR A 423 23.70 10.58 -35.73
CA THR A 423 24.99 9.90 -35.47
C THR A 423 24.93 8.78 -34.43
N VAL A 424 23.90 8.72 -33.58
CA VAL A 424 23.85 7.77 -32.45
C VAL A 424 23.98 6.31 -32.87
N CYS A 425 23.39 5.92 -34.00
CA CYS A 425 23.42 4.53 -34.46
C CYS A 425 24.66 4.18 -35.32
N SER A 426 25.54 5.14 -35.62
CA SER A 426 26.73 4.92 -36.47
C SER A 426 28.05 5.23 -35.79
N THR A 427 28.08 6.17 -34.84
CA THR A 427 29.32 6.70 -34.24
C THR A 427 29.71 6.05 -32.91
N LEU A 428 28.92 5.07 -32.43
CA LEU A 428 29.14 4.40 -31.14
C LEU A 428 29.56 2.93 -31.30
N ALA A 429 30.20 2.61 -32.43
CA ALA A 429 30.71 1.27 -32.79
C ALA A 429 29.76 0.11 -32.46
N LEU A 430 28.47 0.30 -32.74
CA LEU A 430 27.46 -0.73 -32.58
C LEU A 430 27.70 -1.90 -33.55
N SER A 431 27.32 -3.11 -33.13
CA SER A 431 27.24 -4.25 -34.05
C SER A 431 26.26 -3.95 -35.18
N ALA A 432 26.37 -4.62 -36.32
CA ALA A 432 25.43 -4.42 -37.44
C ALA A 432 23.97 -4.69 -37.04
N ALA A 433 23.74 -5.65 -36.12
CA ALA A 433 22.41 -5.93 -35.59
C ALA A 433 21.91 -4.79 -34.68
N ASP A 434 22.74 -4.35 -33.72
CA ASP A 434 22.40 -3.27 -32.78
C ASP A 434 22.20 -1.94 -33.52
N ALA A 435 22.98 -1.65 -34.56
CA ALA A 435 22.82 -0.46 -35.38
C ALA A 435 21.45 -0.43 -36.10
N ASN A 436 21.00 -1.58 -36.63
CA ASN A 436 19.68 -1.70 -37.25
C ASN A 436 18.55 -1.53 -36.23
N ILE A 437 18.68 -2.15 -35.05
CA ILE A 437 17.71 -2.02 -33.96
C ILE A 437 17.66 -0.58 -33.43
N CYS A 438 18.81 0.06 -33.28
CA CYS A 438 18.95 1.47 -32.91
C CYS A 438 18.24 2.36 -33.93
N ALA A 439 18.50 2.18 -35.23
CA ALA A 439 17.90 3.00 -36.28
C ALA A 439 16.36 2.87 -36.30
N GLY A 440 15.84 1.66 -36.14
CA GLY A 440 14.41 1.40 -36.01
C GLY A 440 13.79 2.07 -34.78
N SER A 441 14.39 1.86 -33.61
CA SER A 441 13.91 2.42 -32.33
C SER A 441 13.95 3.95 -32.34
N LEU A 442 15.01 4.54 -32.91
CA LEU A 442 15.16 5.97 -33.09
C LEU A 442 14.09 6.53 -34.04
N LEU A 443 13.80 5.85 -35.15
CA LEU A 443 12.76 6.29 -36.10
C LEU A 443 11.38 6.38 -35.42
N TYR A 444 10.99 5.35 -34.67
CA TYR A 444 9.71 5.36 -33.93
C TYR A 444 9.70 6.43 -32.84
N THR A 445 10.81 6.58 -32.11
CA THR A 445 10.95 7.61 -31.08
C THR A 445 10.81 9.02 -31.67
N LEU A 446 11.44 9.30 -32.83
CA LEU A 446 11.33 10.60 -33.50
C LEU A 446 9.92 10.89 -34.01
N LYS A 447 9.20 9.87 -34.52
CA LYS A 447 7.79 10.00 -34.91
C LYS A 447 6.92 10.38 -33.70
N ALA A 448 7.09 9.69 -32.57
CA ALA A 448 6.37 10.02 -31.34
C ALA A 448 6.74 11.42 -30.82
N PHE A 449 8.04 11.74 -30.81
CA PHE A 449 8.54 13.04 -30.35
C PHE A 449 8.05 14.22 -31.21
N ALA A 450 7.78 14.01 -32.50
CA ALA A 450 7.22 15.04 -33.37
C ALA A 450 5.75 15.36 -33.05
N LEU A 451 5.00 14.41 -32.47
CA LEU A 451 3.61 14.59 -32.05
C LEU A 451 3.49 15.04 -30.59
N PHE A 452 4.47 14.68 -29.77
CA PHE A 452 4.52 14.99 -28.35
C PHE A 452 5.09 16.38 -28.09
N THR A 453 4.46 17.15 -27.20
CA THR A 453 4.97 18.45 -26.74
C THR A 453 5.61 18.29 -25.36
N PRO A 454 6.95 18.10 -25.27
CA PRO A 454 7.62 17.94 -23.99
C PRO A 454 7.58 19.23 -23.16
N PRO A 455 7.61 19.14 -21.82
CA PRO A 455 7.87 20.29 -20.96
C PRO A 455 9.20 20.97 -21.29
N ALA A 456 9.32 22.26 -20.99
CA ALA A 456 10.56 23.01 -21.21
C ALA A 456 11.71 22.43 -20.35
N THR A 457 12.89 22.33 -20.96
CA THR A 457 14.12 21.90 -20.28
C THR A 457 14.45 22.85 -19.11
N SER A 458 14.59 22.32 -17.91
CA SER A 458 14.99 23.12 -16.75
C SER A 458 16.51 23.31 -16.71
N THR A 459 16.99 24.54 -16.89
CA THR A 459 18.42 24.86 -16.76
C THR A 459 18.97 24.51 -15.38
N ALA A 460 18.16 24.74 -14.32
CA ALA A 460 18.54 24.37 -12.96
C ALA A 460 18.75 22.86 -12.79
N MET A 461 17.88 22.04 -13.41
CA MET A 461 18.05 20.58 -13.43
C MET A 461 19.35 20.19 -14.13
N VAL A 462 19.58 20.71 -15.34
CA VAL A 462 20.78 20.39 -16.13
C VAL A 462 22.06 20.78 -15.39
N THR A 463 22.09 21.96 -14.76
CA THR A 463 23.23 22.40 -13.96
C THR A 463 23.45 21.50 -12.74
N ALA A 464 22.38 21.15 -12.01
CA ALA A 464 22.48 20.28 -10.84
C ALA A 464 23.01 18.88 -11.20
N VAL A 465 22.51 18.27 -12.28
CA VAL A 465 22.97 16.95 -12.74
C VAL A 465 24.41 17.01 -13.25
N ARG A 466 24.78 18.03 -14.03
CA ARG A 466 26.16 18.19 -14.52
C ARG A 466 27.18 18.45 -13.41
N ALA A 467 26.78 19.15 -12.34
CA ALA A 467 27.65 19.40 -11.18
C ALA A 467 28.04 18.13 -10.41
N LEU A 468 27.28 17.04 -10.59
CA LEU A 468 27.64 15.75 -10.01
C LEU A 468 28.80 15.08 -10.76
N ASP A 469 29.02 15.39 -12.04
CA ASP A 469 30.07 14.78 -12.88
C ASP A 469 30.06 13.24 -12.85
N LEU A 470 28.86 12.66 -13.01
CA LEU A 470 28.70 11.20 -13.04
C LEU A 470 29.36 10.61 -14.28
N ALA A 471 30.05 9.48 -14.12
CA ALA A 471 30.80 8.79 -15.15
C ALA A 471 30.63 7.26 -15.07
N THR A 472 31.04 6.56 -16.13
CA THR A 472 31.41 5.14 -16.09
C THR A 472 32.92 4.99 -16.06
N LEU A 473 33.40 3.87 -15.53
CA LEU A 473 34.80 3.51 -15.40
C LEU A 473 35.11 2.31 -16.30
N GLN A 474 36.34 2.23 -16.82
CA GLN A 474 36.92 1.01 -17.37
C GLN A 474 38.38 0.84 -16.93
N PHE A 475 38.77 -0.41 -16.67
CA PHE A 475 40.17 -0.82 -16.64
C PHE A 475 40.63 -1.10 -18.07
N VAL A 476 41.56 -0.28 -18.57
CA VAL A 476 41.99 -0.26 -19.96
C VAL A 476 43.49 -0.49 -20.04
N SER A 477 43.91 -1.30 -21.02
CA SER A 477 45.32 -1.37 -21.42
C SER A 477 45.49 -1.16 -22.92
N PRO A 478 46.49 -0.38 -23.37
CA PRO A 478 46.77 -0.16 -24.80
C PRO A 478 47.15 -1.43 -25.58
N THR A 479 47.67 -2.45 -24.88
CA THR A 479 47.92 -3.81 -25.39
C THR A 479 47.84 -4.78 -24.22
N SER A 480 47.61 -6.08 -24.45
CA SER A 480 47.53 -7.07 -23.36
C SER A 480 48.79 -7.19 -22.47
N LEU A 481 49.92 -6.63 -22.90
CA LEU A 481 51.19 -6.63 -22.18
C LEU A 481 51.52 -5.28 -21.53
N SER A 482 50.72 -4.24 -21.76
CA SER A 482 50.95 -2.90 -21.19
C SER A 482 50.33 -2.77 -19.79
N PRO A 483 50.83 -1.84 -18.95
CA PRO A 483 50.23 -1.54 -17.66
C PRO A 483 48.76 -1.16 -17.80
N ILE A 484 47.94 -1.67 -16.89
CA ILE A 484 46.52 -1.36 -16.83
C ILE A 484 46.35 0.03 -16.22
N SER A 485 45.44 0.80 -16.81
CA SER A 485 45.08 2.15 -16.36
C SER A 485 43.57 2.22 -16.13
N VAL A 486 43.15 3.12 -15.25
CA VAL A 486 41.74 3.36 -14.97
C VAL A 486 41.27 4.58 -15.73
N GLU A 487 40.37 4.39 -16.67
CA GLU A 487 39.81 5.44 -17.50
C GLU A 487 38.34 5.71 -17.19
N MET A 488 37.99 6.99 -17.16
CA MET A 488 36.62 7.46 -16.95
C MET A 488 36.00 7.95 -18.27
N GLN A 489 34.69 7.76 -18.41
CA GLN A 489 33.86 8.36 -19.46
C GLN A 489 32.64 9.05 -18.80
N PRO A 490 32.55 10.39 -18.86
CA PRO A 490 31.38 11.11 -18.35
C PRO A 490 30.07 10.64 -18.99
N ILE A 491 29.02 10.49 -18.20
CA ILE A 491 27.69 10.10 -18.68
C ILE A 491 27.13 11.20 -19.61
N LEU A 492 27.33 12.47 -19.24
CA LEU A 492 26.90 13.63 -20.04
C LEU A 492 28.10 14.31 -20.73
N ASP A 493 28.79 13.55 -21.58
CA ASP A 493 29.95 14.03 -22.34
C ASP A 493 29.63 15.30 -23.17
N SER A 494 30.46 16.33 -23.01
CA SER A 494 30.33 17.61 -23.72
C SER A 494 30.72 17.51 -25.20
N THR A 495 31.53 16.50 -25.56
CA THR A 495 32.09 16.33 -26.91
C THR A 495 31.28 15.42 -27.82
N SER A 496 30.41 14.56 -27.26
CA SER A 496 29.61 13.60 -28.02
C SER A 496 28.10 13.74 -27.74
N PRO A 497 27.34 14.45 -28.61
CA PRO A 497 25.89 14.52 -28.50
C PRO A 497 25.19 13.16 -28.58
N ALA A 498 25.74 12.22 -29.37
CA ALA A 498 25.25 10.85 -29.47
C ALA A 498 25.32 10.11 -28.12
N TRP A 499 26.46 10.18 -27.43
CA TRP A 499 26.64 9.59 -26.11
C TRP A 499 25.75 10.26 -25.07
N ARG A 500 25.61 11.59 -25.13
CA ARG A 500 24.76 12.37 -24.22
C ARG A 500 23.29 11.97 -24.29
N LEU A 501 22.80 11.48 -25.45
CA LEU A 501 21.45 10.94 -25.56
C LEU A 501 21.27 9.71 -24.64
N PHE A 502 22.19 8.74 -24.69
CA PHE A 502 22.18 7.60 -23.76
C PHE A 502 22.42 8.02 -22.31
N GLY A 503 23.25 9.04 -22.10
CA GLY A 503 23.46 9.59 -20.76
C GLY A 503 22.15 10.12 -20.14
N TRP A 504 21.35 10.88 -20.89
CA TRP A 504 20.05 11.34 -20.39
C TRP A 504 19.03 10.22 -20.19
N MET A 505 19.10 9.13 -20.96
CA MET A 505 18.29 7.93 -20.69
C MET A 505 18.68 7.32 -19.33
N ALA A 506 19.98 7.16 -19.06
CA ALA A 506 20.48 6.64 -17.78
C ALA A 506 20.14 7.55 -16.59
N ILE A 507 20.18 8.88 -16.76
CA ILE A 507 19.76 9.84 -15.73
C ILE A 507 18.26 9.76 -15.43
N PHE A 508 17.42 9.53 -16.45
CA PHE A 508 16.00 9.28 -16.25
C PHE A 508 15.75 8.00 -15.45
N GLU A 509 16.46 6.92 -15.78
CA GLU A 509 16.39 5.64 -15.06
C GLU A 509 16.86 5.79 -13.60
N TRP A 510 17.91 6.58 -13.36
CA TRP A 510 18.38 6.91 -12.01
C TRP A 510 17.33 7.68 -11.20
N ALA A 511 16.66 8.66 -11.81
CA ALA A 511 15.58 9.40 -11.16
C ALA A 511 14.38 8.50 -10.77
N LEU A 512 14.14 7.43 -11.52
CA LEU A 512 13.13 6.42 -11.21
C LEU A 512 13.60 5.36 -10.20
N GLY A 513 14.81 5.50 -9.66
CA GLY A 513 15.42 4.55 -8.75
C GLY A 513 15.86 3.25 -9.42
N GLN A 514 16.00 3.18 -10.74
CA GLN A 514 16.40 1.96 -11.45
C GLN A 514 17.92 1.79 -11.56
N ARG A 515 18.66 2.83 -11.15
CA ARG A 515 20.13 2.87 -11.05
C ARG A 515 20.51 3.49 -9.71
N GLU A 516 21.76 3.35 -9.34
CA GLU A 516 22.35 4.01 -8.18
C GLU A 516 23.59 4.79 -8.61
N ALA A 517 23.82 5.94 -7.97
CA ALA A 517 25.04 6.70 -8.13
C ALA A 517 25.82 6.64 -6.81
N VAL A 518 27.11 6.34 -6.86
CA VAL A 518 27.96 6.19 -5.68
C VAL A 518 29.25 6.99 -5.87
N ALA A 519 29.62 7.77 -4.86
CA ALA A 519 30.93 8.41 -4.76
C ALA A 519 31.91 7.44 -4.09
N PHE A 520 33.01 7.13 -4.77
CA PHE A 520 34.16 6.39 -4.28
C PHE A 520 35.22 7.41 -3.87
N GLU A 521 35.25 7.77 -2.59
CA GLU A 521 36.07 8.85 -2.04
C GLU A 521 37.37 8.28 -1.46
N GLY A 522 38.46 8.44 -2.21
CA GLY A 522 39.79 8.01 -1.81
C GLY A 522 40.67 9.14 -1.28
N ASP A 523 41.90 8.78 -0.92
CA ASP A 523 42.96 9.69 -0.47
C ASP A 523 43.53 10.57 -1.60
N VAL A 524 43.35 10.18 -2.86
CA VAL A 524 43.88 10.89 -4.03
C VAL A 524 42.78 11.70 -4.72
N GLN A 525 41.65 11.07 -5.02
CA GLN A 525 40.51 11.71 -5.67
C GLN A 525 39.20 10.99 -5.37
N THR A 526 38.10 11.57 -5.83
CA THR A 526 36.77 10.96 -5.78
C THR A 526 36.33 10.54 -7.18
N LEU A 527 35.89 9.29 -7.33
CA LEU A 527 35.23 8.81 -8.55
C LEU A 527 33.72 8.76 -8.31
N ARG A 528 32.92 9.41 -9.16
CA ARG A 528 31.45 9.40 -9.04
C ARG A 528 30.87 8.57 -10.16
N LEU A 529 30.43 7.36 -9.80
CA LEU A 529 30.02 6.35 -10.77
C LEU A 529 28.51 6.19 -10.78
N LEU A 530 27.95 5.92 -11.97
CA LEU A 530 26.56 5.51 -12.13
C LEU A 530 26.51 4.01 -12.45
N SER A 531 25.69 3.26 -11.72
CA SER A 531 25.55 1.81 -11.88
C SER A 531 24.95 1.44 -13.25
N TYR A 532 25.04 0.17 -13.63
CA TYR A 532 24.16 -0.36 -14.68
C TYR A 532 22.68 -0.33 -14.26
N LEU A 533 21.78 -0.60 -15.21
CA LEU A 533 20.34 -0.68 -14.96
C LEU A 533 20.02 -1.98 -14.22
N TYR A 534 19.49 -1.89 -13.01
CA TYR A 534 19.09 -3.07 -12.25
C TYR A 534 17.83 -3.70 -12.83
N ASP A 535 17.72 -5.02 -12.69
CA ASP A 535 16.46 -5.72 -12.93
C ASP A 535 15.52 -5.54 -11.73
N ALA A 536 14.22 -5.46 -11.99
CA ALA A 536 13.21 -5.34 -10.95
C ALA A 536 12.78 -6.72 -10.43
N ASP A 537 12.54 -6.81 -9.13
CA ASP A 537 11.88 -7.97 -8.53
C ASP A 537 10.38 -7.92 -8.84
N ALA A 538 9.86 -9.04 -9.32
CA ALA A 538 8.44 -9.20 -9.61
C ALA A 538 7.68 -9.54 -8.33
N GLN A 539 6.83 -8.62 -7.87
CA GLN A 539 5.95 -8.84 -6.72
C GLN A 539 4.49 -8.84 -7.15
N VAL A 540 3.62 -9.47 -6.37
CA VAL A 540 2.16 -9.49 -6.60
C VAL A 540 1.44 -8.99 -5.37
N ALA A 541 0.30 -8.33 -5.57
CA ALA A 541 -0.52 -7.85 -4.47
C ALA A 541 -0.97 -9.03 -3.57
N ASN A 542 -0.76 -8.90 -2.26
CA ASN A 542 -1.18 -9.94 -1.31
C ASN A 542 -2.70 -9.89 -1.13
N THR A 543 -3.41 -10.92 -1.59
CA THR A 543 -4.88 -10.97 -1.51
C THR A 543 -5.42 -11.01 -0.08
N LEU A 544 -4.58 -11.31 0.91
CA LEU A 544 -4.92 -11.34 2.33
C LEU A 544 -4.86 -9.96 3.00
N ASP A 545 -4.25 -8.96 2.38
CA ASP A 545 -4.16 -7.60 2.93
C ASP A 545 -5.55 -6.96 3.07
N VAL A 546 -6.51 -7.38 2.24
CA VAL A 546 -7.89 -6.88 2.25
C VAL A 546 -8.86 -8.03 2.52
N GLY A 547 -9.48 -7.99 3.70
CA GLY A 547 -10.54 -8.93 4.09
C GLY A 547 -11.76 -8.84 3.18
N ARG A 548 -12.52 -9.95 3.12
CA ARG A 548 -13.80 -10.04 2.39
C ARG A 548 -14.94 -10.60 3.25
N SER A 549 -14.65 -10.95 4.50
CA SER A 549 -15.57 -11.75 5.32
C SER A 549 -16.77 -10.92 5.77
N LEU A 550 -16.55 -9.68 6.21
CA LEU A 550 -17.59 -8.76 6.62
C LEU A 550 -18.48 -8.36 5.43
N GLY A 551 -17.86 -7.99 4.30
CA GLY A 551 -18.57 -7.66 3.06
C GLY A 551 -19.49 -8.78 2.60
N ASN A 552 -18.94 -10.00 2.48
CA ASN A 552 -19.70 -11.20 2.07
C ASN A 552 -20.85 -11.53 3.04
N TYR A 553 -20.62 -11.42 4.35
CA TYR A 553 -21.65 -11.68 5.35
C TYR A 553 -22.80 -10.66 5.25
N MET A 554 -22.47 -9.37 5.15
CA MET A 554 -23.45 -8.30 4.96
C MET A 554 -24.21 -8.46 3.64
N TRP A 555 -23.54 -8.89 2.57
CA TRP A 555 -24.17 -9.16 1.28
C TRP A 555 -25.15 -10.34 1.36
N GLY A 556 -24.74 -11.46 1.96
CA GLY A 556 -25.58 -12.64 2.15
C GLY A 556 -26.84 -12.33 2.97
N LEU A 557 -26.70 -11.55 4.05
CA LEU A 557 -27.86 -11.10 4.84
C LEU A 557 -28.76 -10.15 4.05
N ALA A 558 -28.18 -9.22 3.29
CA ALA A 558 -28.97 -8.32 2.45
C ALA A 558 -29.75 -9.13 1.40
N TRP A 559 -29.11 -10.10 0.74
CA TRP A 559 -29.74 -11.02 -0.20
C TRP A 559 -30.89 -11.79 0.46
N TYR A 560 -30.68 -12.32 1.68
CA TYR A 560 -31.72 -13.02 2.45
C TYR A 560 -32.97 -12.16 2.64
N VAL A 561 -32.83 -10.87 2.98
CA VAL A 561 -33.98 -9.95 3.10
C VAL A 561 -34.73 -9.85 1.75
N SER A 562 -34.00 -9.70 0.64
CA SER A 562 -34.61 -9.61 -0.69
C SER A 562 -35.31 -10.90 -1.11
N ALA A 563 -34.70 -12.06 -0.86
CA ALA A 563 -35.28 -13.37 -1.13
C ALA A 563 -36.54 -13.61 -0.28
N GLY A 564 -36.49 -13.28 1.01
CA GLY A 564 -37.62 -13.36 1.92
C GLY A 564 -38.80 -12.50 1.46
N LEU A 565 -38.56 -11.23 1.14
CA LEU A 565 -39.61 -10.34 0.63
C LEU A 565 -40.16 -10.78 -0.73
N ALA A 566 -39.32 -11.31 -1.63
CA ALA A 566 -39.77 -11.87 -2.89
C ALA A 566 -40.65 -13.11 -2.69
N LEU A 567 -40.32 -13.97 -1.73
CA LEU A 567 -41.16 -15.11 -1.35
C LEU A 567 -42.53 -14.64 -0.85
N VAL A 568 -42.59 -13.60 -0.01
CA VAL A 568 -43.89 -13.03 0.41
C VAL A 568 -44.69 -12.52 -0.77
N LEU A 569 -44.06 -11.81 -1.71
CA LEU A 569 -44.73 -11.33 -2.93
C LEU A 569 -45.29 -12.49 -3.76
N ILE A 570 -44.55 -13.59 -3.89
CA ILE A 570 -45.03 -14.81 -4.56
C ILE A 570 -46.22 -15.42 -3.81
N CYS A 571 -46.15 -15.53 -2.48
CA CYS A 571 -47.27 -16.05 -1.68
C CYS A 571 -48.51 -15.17 -1.82
N VAL A 572 -48.36 -13.84 -1.86
CA VAL A 572 -49.48 -12.93 -2.06
C VAL A 572 -50.04 -13.00 -3.48
N THR A 573 -49.20 -13.08 -4.52
CA THR A 573 -49.68 -13.21 -5.90
C THR A 573 -50.45 -14.52 -6.12
N LEU A 574 -49.98 -15.61 -5.50
CA LEU A 574 -50.70 -16.88 -5.46
C LEU A 574 -52.03 -16.75 -4.70
N ALA A 575 -52.03 -16.10 -3.53
CA ALA A 575 -53.26 -15.85 -2.76
C ALA A 575 -54.28 -15.05 -3.59
N LEU A 576 -53.85 -13.99 -4.27
CA LEU A 576 -54.68 -13.19 -5.19
C LEU A 576 -55.25 -14.04 -6.34
N ALA A 577 -54.40 -14.86 -6.98
CA ALA A 577 -54.80 -15.70 -8.11
C ALA A 577 -55.81 -16.80 -7.70
N CYS A 578 -55.61 -17.42 -6.54
CA CYS A 578 -56.46 -18.50 -6.05
C CYS A 578 -57.80 -18.01 -5.49
N THR A 579 -57.86 -16.79 -4.96
CA THR A 579 -59.02 -16.30 -4.20
C THR A 579 -59.87 -15.31 -5.00
N ARG A 580 -59.34 -14.71 -6.09
CA ARG A 580 -60.00 -13.66 -6.90
C ARG A 580 -60.38 -12.40 -6.10
N HIS A 581 -59.78 -12.19 -4.93
CA HIS A 581 -59.99 -10.99 -4.12
C HIS A 581 -59.21 -9.80 -4.68
N GLN A 582 -59.71 -8.59 -4.42
CA GLN A 582 -58.97 -7.36 -4.70
C GLN A 582 -57.99 -7.09 -3.54
N ALA A 583 -56.76 -6.67 -3.86
CA ALA A 583 -55.82 -6.24 -2.83
C ALA A 583 -56.36 -5.01 -2.09
N GLY A 584 -56.65 -5.15 -0.80
CA GLY A 584 -57.12 -4.05 0.03
C GLY A 584 -56.05 -2.97 0.27
N PRO A 585 -56.42 -1.83 0.89
CA PRO A 585 -55.49 -0.72 1.15
C PRO A 585 -54.31 -1.10 2.07
N ASN A 586 -54.38 -2.25 2.73
CA ASN A 586 -53.32 -2.81 3.57
C ASN A 586 -52.09 -3.26 2.78
N TRP A 587 -52.24 -3.50 1.46
CA TRP A 587 -51.14 -3.84 0.57
C TRP A 587 -50.01 -2.80 0.58
N PHE A 588 -50.35 -1.50 0.69
CA PHE A 588 -49.36 -0.41 0.72
C PHE A 588 -48.48 -0.42 2.00
N MET A 589 -48.80 -1.26 2.99
CA MET A 589 -48.00 -1.46 4.20
C MET A 589 -47.08 -2.68 4.09
N PHE A 590 -46.94 -3.29 2.90
CA PHE A 590 -46.11 -4.48 2.62
C PHE A 590 -44.74 -4.41 3.31
N ASN A 591 -43.93 -3.40 3.00
CA ASN A 591 -42.57 -3.29 3.56
C ASN A 591 -42.56 -3.16 5.08
N ARG A 592 -43.60 -2.61 5.71
CA ARG A 592 -43.63 -2.39 7.17
C ARG A 592 -44.11 -3.62 7.95
N ILE A 593 -44.90 -4.49 7.33
CA ILE A 593 -45.51 -5.65 7.99
C ILE A 593 -44.78 -6.93 7.58
N ALA A 594 -44.60 -7.16 6.27
CA ALA A 594 -44.00 -8.39 5.77
C ALA A 594 -42.53 -8.53 6.20
N SER A 595 -41.77 -7.43 6.19
CA SER A 595 -40.33 -7.48 6.50
C SER A 595 -40.02 -7.94 7.92
N THR A 596 -40.78 -7.49 8.91
CA THR A 596 -40.51 -7.77 10.31
C THR A 596 -41.03 -9.14 10.73
N VAL A 597 -42.10 -9.61 10.08
CA VAL A 597 -42.68 -10.93 10.31
C VAL A 597 -41.88 -12.05 9.61
N TRP A 598 -41.51 -11.85 8.34
CA TRP A 598 -40.90 -12.90 7.52
C TRP A 598 -39.38 -12.94 7.57
N VAL A 599 -38.73 -11.83 7.93
CA VAL A 599 -37.27 -11.71 7.93
C VAL A 599 -36.73 -11.44 9.34
N GLY A 600 -37.33 -10.47 10.03
CA GLY A 600 -36.97 -10.11 11.40
C GLY A 600 -36.02 -8.93 11.51
N ARG A 601 -36.08 -8.25 12.68
CA ARG A 601 -35.43 -6.95 12.92
C ARG A 601 -33.90 -6.95 12.77
N PRO A 602 -33.13 -7.91 13.32
CA PRO A 602 -31.67 -7.86 13.26
C PRO A 602 -31.13 -7.86 11.83
N ILE A 603 -31.73 -8.65 10.94
CA ILE A 603 -31.29 -8.75 9.55
C ILE A 603 -31.65 -7.47 8.77
N LEU A 604 -32.81 -6.87 9.06
CA LEU A 604 -33.20 -5.56 8.50
C LEU A 604 -32.25 -4.45 8.93
N LEU A 605 -31.76 -4.48 10.18
CA LEU A 605 -30.76 -3.54 10.66
C LEU A 605 -29.45 -3.70 9.88
N VAL A 606 -28.98 -4.93 9.64
CA VAL A 606 -27.78 -5.15 8.82
C VAL A 606 -27.98 -4.61 7.41
N ARG A 607 -29.12 -4.89 6.78
CA ARG A 607 -29.42 -4.33 5.44
C ARG A 607 -29.46 -2.80 5.42
N SER A 608 -30.02 -2.19 6.46
CA SER A 608 -30.01 -0.72 6.61
C SER A 608 -28.58 -0.21 6.76
N ALA A 609 -27.75 -0.87 7.58
CA ALA A 609 -26.36 -0.51 7.80
C ALA A 609 -25.56 -0.62 6.50
N THR A 610 -25.75 -1.68 5.72
CA THR A 610 -25.16 -1.84 4.38
C THR A 610 -25.46 -0.65 3.48
N ALA A 611 -26.73 -0.21 3.42
CA ALA A 611 -27.11 0.96 2.61
C ALA A 611 -26.43 2.23 3.11
N ILE A 612 -26.40 2.44 4.42
CA ILE A 612 -25.75 3.60 5.05
C ILE A 612 -24.24 3.61 4.77
N LEU A 613 -23.57 2.45 4.82
CA LEU A 613 -22.16 2.33 4.48
C LEU A 613 -21.92 2.66 2.99
N CYS A 614 -22.74 2.16 2.08
CA CYS A 614 -22.64 2.52 0.65
C CYS A 614 -22.80 4.03 0.45
N LEU A 615 -23.79 4.66 1.11
CA LEU A 615 -24.00 6.11 1.07
C LEU A 615 -22.83 6.89 1.68
N ALA A 616 -22.11 6.29 2.64
CA ALA A 616 -20.99 6.89 3.34
C ALA A 616 -19.62 6.69 2.66
N THR A 617 -19.53 5.89 1.59
CA THR A 617 -18.27 5.55 0.90
C THR A 617 -18.16 6.16 -0.49
N ALA A 618 -17.09 6.90 -0.78
CA ALA A 618 -16.81 7.50 -2.07
C ALA A 618 -16.84 6.48 -3.22
N PRO A 619 -17.60 6.74 -4.31
CA PRO A 619 -17.74 5.84 -5.44
C PRO A 619 -16.53 5.96 -6.40
N ILE A 620 -15.35 5.51 -5.98
CA ILE A 620 -14.14 5.59 -6.81
C ILE A 620 -13.96 4.32 -7.63
N VAL A 621 -13.82 4.46 -8.95
CA VAL A 621 -13.63 3.35 -9.89
C VAL A 621 -12.39 3.57 -10.76
N LEU A 622 -11.87 2.48 -11.32
CA LEU A 622 -10.85 2.55 -12.36
C LEU A 622 -11.51 2.84 -13.70
N GLN A 623 -10.98 3.84 -14.42
CA GLN A 623 -11.39 4.16 -15.78
C GLN A 623 -10.25 3.84 -16.73
N VAL A 624 -10.51 2.91 -17.65
CA VAL A 624 -9.57 2.51 -18.71
C VAL A 624 -9.76 3.42 -19.93
N GLN A 625 -8.66 4.03 -20.40
CA GLN A 625 -8.60 4.85 -21.61
C GLN A 625 -7.44 4.34 -22.48
N GLY A 626 -7.78 3.56 -23.51
CA GLY A 626 -6.79 2.88 -24.35
C GLY A 626 -5.97 1.87 -23.55
N SER A 627 -4.65 2.10 -23.45
CA SER A 627 -3.71 1.29 -22.66
C SER A 627 -3.41 1.88 -21.27
N THR A 628 -4.10 2.95 -20.88
CA THR A 628 -3.90 3.64 -19.60
C THR A 628 -5.10 3.47 -18.67
N THR A 629 -4.85 3.52 -17.36
CA THR A 629 -5.89 3.46 -16.32
C THR A 629 -5.76 4.65 -15.37
N SER A 630 -6.88 5.29 -15.05
CA SER A 630 -6.94 6.39 -14.08
C SER A 630 -7.99 6.14 -13.00
N PHE A 631 -7.81 6.73 -11.83
CA PHE A 631 -8.84 6.72 -10.79
C PHE A 631 -9.85 7.84 -11.08
N SER A 632 -11.14 7.52 -11.04
CA SER A 632 -12.20 8.48 -11.35
C SER A 632 -13.35 8.39 -10.36
N TYR A 633 -14.04 9.51 -10.13
CA TYR A 633 -15.33 9.48 -9.45
C TYR A 633 -16.38 8.90 -10.39
N ALA A 634 -16.94 7.73 -10.05
CA ALA A 634 -18.21 7.31 -10.60
C ALA A 634 -19.31 8.11 -9.90
N THR A 635 -19.74 9.22 -10.51
CA THR A 635 -20.89 9.98 -9.99
C THR A 635 -22.07 9.03 -9.82
N ARG A 636 -22.54 8.82 -8.57
CA ARG A 636 -23.69 7.94 -8.34
C ARG A 636 -24.92 8.52 -9.05
N PRO A 637 -25.58 7.77 -9.94
CA PRO A 637 -26.81 8.21 -10.55
C PRO A 637 -27.86 8.51 -9.48
N VAL A 638 -28.70 9.53 -9.73
CA VAL A 638 -29.78 9.93 -8.81
C VAL A 638 -30.65 8.74 -8.39
N LEU A 639 -30.93 7.83 -9.32
CA LEU A 639 -31.71 6.62 -9.03
C LEU A 639 -31.00 5.70 -8.03
N GLU A 640 -29.68 5.54 -8.12
CA GLU A 640 -28.92 4.70 -7.18
C GLU A 640 -28.92 5.32 -5.78
N SER A 641 -28.70 6.63 -5.68
CA SER A 641 -28.80 7.38 -4.41
C SER A 641 -30.20 7.25 -3.80
N MET A 642 -31.26 7.37 -4.61
CA MET A 642 -32.64 7.16 -4.16
C MET A 642 -32.88 5.72 -3.70
N VAL A 643 -32.37 4.72 -4.42
CA VAL A 643 -32.51 3.32 -4.01
C VAL A 643 -31.81 3.09 -2.67
N LEU A 644 -30.57 3.55 -2.50
CA LEU A 644 -29.83 3.41 -1.23
C LEU A 644 -30.49 4.18 -0.08
N ALA A 645 -31.01 5.39 -0.33
CA ALA A 645 -31.80 6.13 0.66
C ALA A 645 -33.11 5.41 1.02
N GLY A 646 -33.73 4.72 0.07
CA GLY A 646 -34.88 3.85 0.33
C GLY A 646 -34.51 2.63 1.18
N GLU A 647 -33.35 2.04 0.94
CA GLU A 647 -32.83 0.90 1.71
C GLU A 647 -32.40 1.31 3.12
N SER A 648 -31.97 2.55 3.36
CA SER A 648 -31.69 3.02 4.72
C SER A 648 -32.96 3.11 5.59
N LEU A 649 -34.16 3.23 5.00
CA LEU A 649 -35.44 3.28 5.72
C LEU A 649 -35.76 2.04 6.54
N TRP A 650 -35.11 0.89 6.29
CA TRP A 650 -35.25 -0.28 7.16
C TRP A 650 -34.94 0.06 8.63
N LEU A 651 -34.00 0.98 8.88
CA LEU A 651 -33.71 1.51 10.21
C LEU A 651 -34.94 2.23 10.79
N SER A 652 -35.56 3.12 10.03
CA SER A 652 -36.79 3.80 10.45
C SER A 652 -37.94 2.83 10.70
N TYR A 653 -38.07 1.75 9.91
CA TYR A 653 -39.14 0.77 10.12
C TYR A 653 -38.95 -0.01 11.43
N VAL A 654 -37.72 -0.46 11.72
CA VAL A 654 -37.41 -1.13 12.99
C VAL A 654 -37.63 -0.19 14.18
N LEU A 655 -37.20 1.08 14.09
CA LEU A 655 -37.44 2.08 15.14
C LEU A 655 -38.94 2.31 15.37
N ASN A 656 -39.71 2.48 14.30
CA ASN A 656 -41.17 2.63 14.38
C ASN A 656 -41.82 1.44 15.10
N GLU A 657 -41.37 0.21 14.85
CA GLU A 657 -41.89 -0.96 15.56
C GLU A 657 -41.55 -0.95 17.05
N ILE A 658 -40.31 -0.63 17.42
CA ILE A 658 -39.87 -0.61 18.82
C ILE A 658 -40.71 0.39 19.62
N PHE A 659 -40.97 1.56 19.04
CA PHE A 659 -41.71 2.63 19.71
C PHE A 659 -43.23 2.55 19.53
N VAL A 660 -43.74 1.56 18.79
CA VAL A 660 -45.17 1.47 18.45
C VAL A 660 -46.07 1.32 19.69
N HIS A 661 -45.54 0.73 20.77
CA HIS A 661 -46.23 0.59 22.05
C HIS A 661 -46.52 1.93 22.73
N VAL A 662 -45.72 2.97 22.43
CA VAL A 662 -45.87 4.31 22.99
C VAL A 662 -46.85 5.15 22.16
N THR A 663 -46.79 5.02 20.84
CA THR A 663 -47.55 5.88 19.91
C THR A 663 -48.90 5.30 19.48
N GLY A 664 -49.05 3.97 19.52
CA GLY A 664 -50.28 3.26 19.18
C GLY A 664 -50.70 3.44 17.72
N ARG A 665 -52.02 3.41 17.44
CA ARG A 665 -52.59 3.53 16.07
C ARG A 665 -52.27 4.86 15.36
N ARG A 666 -51.83 5.89 16.10
CA ARG A 666 -51.42 7.20 15.53
C ARG A 666 -50.20 7.07 14.61
N THR A 667 -49.33 6.09 14.88
CA THR A 667 -48.14 5.77 14.08
C THR A 667 -48.48 5.50 12.61
N ARG A 668 -49.66 4.92 12.33
CA ARG A 668 -50.12 4.63 10.98
C ARG A 668 -50.17 5.86 10.08
N HIS A 669 -50.58 7.00 10.64
CA HIS A 669 -50.77 8.23 9.88
C HIS A 669 -49.48 9.06 9.80
N VAL A 670 -48.66 9.04 10.86
CA VAL A 670 -47.46 9.89 10.97
C VAL A 670 -46.22 9.22 10.35
N ALA A 671 -46.02 7.92 10.57
CA ALA A 671 -44.79 7.23 10.17
C ALA A 671 -44.53 7.22 8.65
N PRO A 672 -45.54 7.13 7.75
CA PRO A 672 -45.31 7.27 6.31
C PRO A 672 -44.76 8.64 5.93
N VAL A 673 -45.29 9.71 6.54
CA VAL A 673 -44.85 11.09 6.26
C VAL A 673 -43.43 11.32 6.77
N THR A 674 -43.11 10.89 7.99
CA THR A 674 -41.76 11.04 8.53
C THR A 674 -40.74 10.17 7.81
N CYS A 675 -41.10 8.95 7.38
CA CYS A 675 -40.23 8.14 6.53
C CYS A 675 -40.02 8.74 5.14
N LEU A 676 -41.05 9.35 4.53
CA LEU A 676 -40.88 10.06 3.26
C LEU A 676 -39.95 11.27 3.42
N ALA A 677 -40.09 12.03 4.51
CA ALA A 677 -39.20 13.15 4.82
C ALA A 677 -37.75 12.67 5.03
N VAL A 678 -37.54 11.59 5.78
CA VAL A 678 -36.21 10.97 5.98
C VAL A 678 -35.62 10.49 4.66
N PHE A 679 -36.41 9.81 3.83
CA PHE A 679 -36.00 9.38 2.49
C PHE A 679 -35.50 10.53 1.63
N ILE A 680 -36.30 11.61 1.56
CA ILE A 680 -35.94 12.81 0.80
C ILE A 680 -34.67 13.43 1.39
N ALA A 681 -34.58 13.56 2.71
CA ALA A 681 -33.40 14.14 3.37
C ALA A 681 -32.12 13.35 3.07
N VAL A 682 -32.14 12.02 3.22
CA VAL A 682 -30.98 11.16 2.93
C VAL A 682 -30.60 11.21 1.45
N ALA A 683 -31.59 11.16 0.54
CA ALA A 683 -31.34 11.27 -0.90
C ALA A 683 -30.74 12.64 -1.27
N VAL A 684 -31.25 13.73 -0.70
CA VAL A 684 -30.73 15.09 -0.92
C VAL A 684 -29.31 15.21 -0.37
N VAL A 685 -29.03 14.70 0.82
CA VAL A 685 -27.66 14.69 1.38
C VAL A 685 -26.71 13.94 0.43
N ASP A 686 -27.13 12.82 -0.14
CA ASP A 686 -26.29 12.06 -1.04
C ASP A 686 -25.99 12.77 -2.36
N ILE A 687 -27.01 13.39 -2.96
CA ILE A 687 -26.93 14.06 -4.25
C ILE A 687 -26.23 15.43 -4.14
N ALA A 688 -26.59 16.22 -3.13
CA ALA A 688 -26.10 17.60 -2.98
C ALA A 688 -24.69 17.66 -2.37
N SER A 689 -24.30 16.65 -1.61
CA SER A 689 -23.02 16.60 -0.94
C SER A 689 -22.50 15.16 -0.97
N PRO A 690 -21.97 14.63 -2.09
CA PRO A 690 -21.40 13.28 -2.15
C PRO A 690 -20.16 13.13 -1.23
N PRO A 691 -19.81 11.90 -0.79
CA PRO A 691 -18.66 11.71 0.10
C PRO A 691 -17.35 11.98 -0.66
N PRO A 692 -16.45 12.82 -0.12
CA PRO A 692 -15.17 13.10 -0.78
C PRO A 692 -14.20 11.92 -0.61
N LEU A 693 -13.25 11.79 -1.52
CA LEU A 693 -12.05 10.99 -1.37
C LEU A 693 -10.97 11.87 -0.74
N VAL A 694 -10.39 11.42 0.36
CA VAL A 694 -9.23 12.07 0.98
C VAL A 694 -8.05 11.12 0.85
N SER A 695 -6.93 11.61 0.34
CA SER A 695 -5.73 10.81 0.13
C SER A 695 -4.50 11.59 0.55
N THR A 696 -3.57 10.92 1.24
CA THR A 696 -2.29 11.49 1.66
C THR A 696 -1.16 10.60 1.18
N ILE A 697 -0.01 11.21 0.90
CA ILE A 697 1.25 10.52 0.65
C ILE A 697 2.31 11.20 1.50
N GLY A 698 3.17 10.40 2.10
CA GLY A 698 4.20 10.88 2.99
C GLY A 698 4.87 9.67 3.59
N ARG A 699 6.16 9.52 3.29
CA ARG A 699 6.96 8.41 3.76
C ARG A 699 7.45 8.72 5.18
N GLU A 700 7.00 7.95 6.15
CA GLU A 700 7.59 7.87 7.48
C GLU A 700 8.25 6.51 7.64
N CYS A 701 9.58 6.48 7.73
CA CYS A 701 10.35 5.25 7.85
C CYS A 701 11.20 5.24 9.11
N HIS A 702 11.45 4.05 9.64
CA HIS A 702 12.38 3.81 10.74
C HIS A 702 13.31 2.63 10.39
N PRO A 703 14.62 2.73 10.66
CA PRO A 703 15.54 1.62 10.53
C PRO A 703 15.34 0.65 11.71
N LEU A 704 15.27 -0.64 11.41
CA LEU A 704 15.23 -1.74 12.38
C LEU A 704 16.56 -2.49 12.30
N HIS A 705 17.30 -2.51 13.41
CA HIS A 705 18.67 -3.02 13.46
C HIS A 705 19.61 -2.35 12.43
N MET A 706 19.64 -1.01 12.41
CA MET A 706 20.50 -0.19 11.57
C MET A 706 20.39 -0.46 10.05
N ASP A 707 21.33 -1.21 9.48
CA ASP A 707 21.45 -1.48 8.04
C ASP A 707 20.77 -2.77 7.57
N ILE A 708 20.05 -3.47 8.46
CA ILE A 708 19.37 -4.73 8.14
C ILE A 708 18.02 -4.49 7.48
N GLN A 709 17.11 -3.72 8.09
CA GLN A 709 15.73 -3.58 7.61
C GLN A 709 15.20 -2.16 7.79
N VAL A 710 14.37 -1.73 6.85
CA VAL A 710 13.62 -0.46 6.93
C VAL A 710 12.12 -0.77 6.96
N VAL A 711 11.39 -0.13 7.86
CA VAL A 711 9.92 -0.22 7.94
C VAL A 711 9.33 1.16 7.68
N CYS A 712 8.34 1.23 6.79
CA CYS A 712 7.77 2.48 6.29
C CYS A 712 6.24 2.46 6.28
N ALA A 713 5.65 3.58 6.69
CA ALA A 713 4.24 3.92 6.44
C ALA A 713 4.20 5.13 5.50
N SER A 714 3.57 4.97 4.32
CA SER A 714 3.81 5.88 3.19
C SER A 714 2.59 6.68 2.72
N GLY A 715 1.46 6.54 3.40
CA GLY A 715 0.27 7.35 3.14
C GLY A 715 -1.02 6.68 3.57
N SER A 716 -2.13 7.38 3.32
CA SER A 716 -3.47 6.88 3.60
C SER A 716 -4.49 7.25 2.53
N ILE A 717 -5.51 6.42 2.38
CA ILE A 717 -6.68 6.69 1.55
C ILE A 717 -7.93 6.53 2.43
N GLN A 718 -8.68 7.61 2.61
CA GLN A 718 -9.98 7.58 3.25
C GLN A 718 -11.06 7.58 2.17
N VAL A 719 -11.68 6.41 1.99
CA VAL A 719 -12.76 6.20 1.02
C VAL A 719 -14.11 6.35 1.71
N GLY A 720 -14.23 5.95 2.98
CA GLY A 720 -15.46 6.03 3.74
C GLY A 720 -15.39 7.03 4.90
N HIS A 721 -16.55 7.59 5.25
CA HIS A 721 -16.67 8.64 6.26
C HIS A 721 -17.59 8.24 7.40
N LEU A 722 -17.03 7.98 8.59
CA LEU A 722 -17.82 7.67 9.79
C LEU A 722 -18.78 8.81 10.16
N ASN A 723 -18.36 10.06 10.01
CA ASN A 723 -19.20 11.24 10.25
C ASN A 723 -20.48 11.22 9.40
N ARG A 724 -20.41 10.65 8.19
CA ARG A 724 -21.55 10.51 7.29
C ARG A 724 -22.49 9.39 7.71
N VAL A 725 -21.94 8.27 8.19
CA VAL A 725 -22.74 7.22 8.84
C VAL A 725 -23.52 7.81 10.01
N ILE A 726 -22.83 8.56 10.88
CA ILE A 726 -23.45 9.23 12.03
C ILE A 726 -24.54 10.21 11.57
N LEU A 727 -24.27 11.03 10.55
CA LEU A 727 -25.26 11.96 9.99
C LEU A 727 -26.52 11.24 9.49
N VAL A 728 -26.36 10.19 8.68
CA VAL A 728 -27.51 9.45 8.14
C VAL A 728 -28.30 8.79 9.26
N VAL A 729 -27.62 8.15 10.23
CA VAL A 729 -28.28 7.58 11.42
C VAL A 729 -29.00 8.67 12.22
N ALA A 730 -28.39 9.84 12.40
CA ALA A 730 -29.01 10.97 13.09
C ALA A 730 -30.28 11.46 12.38
N ILE A 731 -30.29 11.52 11.03
CA ILE A 731 -31.50 11.84 10.25
C ILE A 731 -32.62 10.83 10.55
N HIS A 732 -32.30 9.53 10.60
CA HIS A 732 -33.27 8.49 10.98
C HIS A 732 -33.81 8.68 12.41
N LEU A 733 -32.93 8.95 13.38
CA LEU A 733 -33.32 9.18 14.78
C LEU A 733 -34.17 10.45 14.96
N VAL A 734 -33.82 11.54 14.28
CA VAL A 734 -34.59 12.79 14.29
C VAL A 734 -35.96 12.58 13.63
N GLY A 735 -36.01 11.86 12.51
CA GLY A 735 -37.28 11.46 11.89
C GLY A 735 -38.16 10.63 12.81
N GLN A 736 -37.56 9.74 13.62
CA GLN A 736 -38.26 8.97 14.64
C GLN A 736 -38.78 9.88 15.76
N LEU A 737 -38.00 10.86 16.22
CA LEU A 737 -38.44 11.82 17.23
C LEU A 737 -39.65 12.64 16.73
N PHE A 738 -39.60 13.14 15.49
CA PHE A 738 -40.76 13.81 14.88
C PHE A 738 -41.97 12.90 14.77
N CYS A 739 -41.76 11.60 14.52
CA CYS A 739 -42.84 10.61 14.52
C CYS A 739 -43.51 10.50 15.90
N LEU A 740 -42.71 10.41 16.97
CA LEU A 740 -43.19 10.34 18.35
C LEU A 740 -43.97 11.60 18.75
N VAL A 741 -43.43 12.78 18.45
CA VAL A 741 -44.06 14.08 18.76
C VAL A 741 -45.34 14.25 17.95
N GLY A 742 -45.30 14.01 16.64
CA GLY A 742 -46.47 14.09 15.77
C GLY A 742 -47.60 13.15 16.22
N CYS A 743 -47.25 11.94 16.67
CA CYS A 743 -48.24 11.04 17.26
C CYS A 743 -48.85 11.60 18.55
N LYS A 744 -48.11 12.34 19.39
CA LYS A 744 -48.70 12.97 20.59
C LYS A 744 -49.65 14.13 20.24
N LEU A 745 -49.40 14.83 19.14
CA LEU A 745 -50.17 16.00 18.72
C LEU A 745 -51.48 15.64 17.99
N ILE A 746 -51.56 14.45 17.37
CA ILE A 746 -52.79 13.98 16.70
C ILE A 746 -53.78 13.42 17.74
N PRO A 747 -55.07 13.82 17.69
CA PRO A 747 -56.11 13.29 18.56
C PRO A 747 -56.16 11.75 18.52
N ALA A 748 -56.46 11.14 19.66
CA ALA A 748 -56.65 9.70 19.72
C ALA A 748 -57.77 9.27 18.76
N VAL A 749 -57.43 8.41 17.80
CA VAL A 749 -58.42 7.80 16.91
C VAL A 749 -59.16 6.74 17.72
N ASN A 750 -60.48 6.92 17.91
CA ASN A 750 -61.32 5.93 18.58
C ASN A 750 -61.22 4.59 17.84
N SER A 751 -60.75 3.54 18.53
CA SER A 751 -60.67 2.20 17.96
C SER A 751 -61.99 1.46 18.12
N SER A 752 -62.63 1.11 17.01
CA SER A 752 -63.58 -0.01 16.95
C SER A 752 -62.77 -1.31 16.86
N GLY A 753 -62.69 -2.06 17.96
CA GLY A 753 -62.08 -3.40 18.03
C GLY A 753 -60.80 -3.48 18.87
N GLU A 754 -60.74 -4.51 19.71
CA GLU A 754 -59.62 -4.82 20.59
C GLU A 754 -58.50 -5.56 19.85
N PRO A 755 -57.26 -5.54 20.34
CA PRO A 755 -56.17 -6.25 19.67
C PRO A 755 -56.35 -7.77 19.77
N THR A 756 -56.00 -8.50 18.70
CA THR A 756 -55.86 -9.96 18.72
C THR A 756 -54.43 -10.38 19.07
N VAL A 757 -54.26 -11.50 19.77
CA VAL A 757 -52.93 -12.05 20.13
C VAL A 757 -52.23 -12.71 18.94
N LEU A 758 -52.98 -13.03 17.88
CA LEU A 758 -52.49 -13.71 16.68
C LEU A 758 -51.79 -12.77 15.68
N LEU A 759 -51.93 -11.45 15.84
CA LEU A 759 -51.28 -10.46 14.98
C LEU A 759 -50.11 -9.81 15.72
N HIS A 760 -49.00 -9.64 15.01
CA HIS A 760 -47.85 -8.91 15.54
C HIS A 760 -48.20 -7.43 15.79
N GLY A 761 -47.50 -6.78 16.74
CA GLY A 761 -47.80 -5.41 17.17
C GLY A 761 -47.80 -4.37 16.04
N SER A 762 -46.93 -4.53 15.03
CA SER A 762 -46.94 -3.68 13.84
C SER A 762 -48.14 -3.91 12.94
N ALA A 763 -48.61 -5.16 12.79
CA ALA A 763 -49.83 -5.47 12.04
C ALA A 763 -51.06 -4.82 12.70
N ILE A 764 -51.18 -4.89 14.04
CA ILE A 764 -52.32 -4.28 14.78
C ILE A 764 -52.37 -2.75 14.58
N VAL A 765 -51.21 -2.11 14.40
CA VAL A 765 -51.11 -0.65 14.30
C VAL A 765 -51.25 -0.16 12.86
N PHE A 766 -50.64 -0.84 11.88
CA PHE A 766 -50.61 -0.40 10.49
C PHE A 766 -51.78 -0.93 9.64
N LEU A 767 -52.45 -2.02 10.04
CA LEU A 767 -53.57 -2.60 9.28
C LEU A 767 -54.89 -1.85 9.49
N HIS A 768 -55.67 -1.75 8.41
CA HIS A 768 -56.99 -1.15 8.38
C HIS A 768 -58.00 -2.24 8.63
N ASN A 769 -58.78 -2.10 9.69
CA ASN A 769 -59.90 -2.98 9.96
C ASN A 769 -61.17 -2.37 9.36
N GLY A 770 -61.32 -2.52 8.03
CA GLY A 770 -62.46 -1.96 7.28
C GLY A 770 -63.77 -2.75 7.43
N ALA A 771 -63.69 -4.00 7.92
CA ALA A 771 -64.81 -4.92 8.08
C ALA A 771 -64.90 -5.39 9.55
N ALA A 772 -65.00 -4.43 10.48
CA ALA A 772 -65.02 -4.71 11.91
C ALA A 772 -66.30 -5.46 12.31
N THR A 773 -66.17 -6.74 12.65
CA THR A 773 -67.21 -7.52 13.34
C THR A 773 -66.97 -7.39 14.84
N LYS A 774 -68.01 -7.20 15.67
CA LYS A 774 -67.83 -7.15 17.13
C LYS A 774 -67.17 -8.45 17.62
N GLY A 775 -66.07 -8.33 18.38
CA GLY A 775 -65.33 -9.47 18.95
C GLY A 775 -64.27 -10.10 18.05
N TYR A 776 -64.19 -9.70 16.78
CA TYR A 776 -63.25 -10.28 15.81
C TYR A 776 -62.55 -9.23 14.94
N TRP A 777 -61.28 -9.50 14.65
CA TRP A 777 -60.47 -8.81 13.67
C TRP A 777 -60.56 -9.49 12.30
N ALA A 778 -61.09 -8.79 11.29
CA ALA A 778 -61.21 -9.32 9.94
C ALA A 778 -59.92 -9.13 9.13
N VAL A 779 -59.42 -10.20 8.51
CA VAL A 779 -58.19 -10.22 7.70
C VAL A 779 -58.45 -10.96 6.38
N ASP A 780 -58.24 -10.30 5.24
CA ASP A 780 -58.32 -10.94 3.93
C ASP A 780 -57.12 -11.89 3.69
N ASP A 781 -57.20 -12.73 2.65
CA ASP A 781 -56.17 -13.72 2.32
C ASP A 781 -54.81 -13.11 1.96
N VAL A 782 -54.79 -11.87 1.50
CA VAL A 782 -53.56 -11.15 1.16
C VAL A 782 -52.89 -10.64 2.45
N THR A 783 -53.68 -10.00 3.30
CA THR A 783 -53.27 -9.42 4.57
C THR A 783 -52.85 -10.50 5.57
N SER A 784 -53.47 -11.68 5.53
CA SER A 784 -53.06 -12.82 6.36
C SER A 784 -51.66 -13.29 6.00
N VAL A 785 -51.35 -13.44 4.70
CA VAL A 785 -50.00 -13.75 4.22
C VAL A 785 -48.99 -12.66 4.59
N LEU A 786 -49.35 -11.37 4.48
CA LEU A 786 -48.47 -10.26 4.93
C LEU A 786 -48.12 -10.38 6.42
N CYS A 787 -49.07 -10.86 7.23
CA CYS A 787 -48.89 -11.08 8.67
C CYS A 787 -48.25 -12.43 9.02
N GLY A 788 -47.81 -13.21 8.03
CA GLY A 788 -47.20 -14.53 8.25
C GLY A 788 -48.20 -15.62 8.63
N LEU A 789 -49.49 -15.38 8.40
CA LEU A 789 -50.57 -16.33 8.62
C LEU A 789 -50.97 -16.95 7.28
N ILE A 790 -50.46 -18.14 6.98
CA ILE A 790 -50.67 -18.79 5.68
C ILE A 790 -51.92 -19.69 5.75
N PRO A 791 -52.96 -19.42 4.94
CA PRO A 791 -54.13 -20.29 4.90
C PRO A 791 -53.84 -21.60 4.16
N VAL A 792 -54.05 -22.73 4.83
CA VAL A 792 -53.80 -24.07 4.27
C VAL A 792 -55.05 -24.94 4.42
N ARG A 793 -55.33 -25.76 3.40
CA ARG A 793 -56.36 -26.82 3.49
C ARG A 793 -55.70 -28.17 3.63
N ILE A 794 -55.81 -28.79 4.81
CA ILE A 794 -55.26 -30.12 5.08
C ILE A 794 -56.44 -31.08 5.27
N ARG A 795 -56.54 -32.11 4.40
CA ARG A 795 -57.60 -33.13 4.46
C ARG A 795 -59.03 -32.56 4.55
N GLY A 796 -59.29 -31.48 3.79
CA GLY A 796 -60.59 -30.79 3.77
C GLY A 796 -60.86 -29.86 4.96
N ARG A 797 -59.99 -29.84 5.98
CA ARG A 797 -60.06 -28.89 7.10
C ARG A 797 -59.27 -27.62 6.77
N ARG A 798 -59.79 -26.47 7.19
CA ARG A 798 -59.14 -25.17 7.05
C ARG A 798 -58.24 -24.95 8.27
N CYS A 799 -56.98 -24.68 8.02
CA CYS A 799 -55.98 -24.39 9.04
C CYS A 799 -55.24 -23.09 8.67
N LEU A 800 -54.73 -22.38 9.68
CA LEU A 800 -53.85 -21.22 9.50
C LEU A 800 -52.48 -21.59 10.04
N PHE A 801 -51.46 -21.53 9.19
CA PHE A 801 -50.09 -21.75 9.61
C PHE A 801 -49.46 -20.41 10.00
N ASP A 802 -49.13 -20.26 11.28
CA ASP A 802 -48.42 -19.11 11.81
C ASP A 802 -46.92 -19.32 11.63
N LEU A 803 -46.33 -18.50 10.76
CA LEU A 803 -44.90 -18.52 10.44
C LEU A 803 -44.04 -18.12 11.65
N THR A 804 -44.51 -17.19 12.48
CA THR A 804 -43.74 -16.64 13.61
C THR A 804 -43.68 -17.62 14.77
N LEU A 805 -44.79 -18.31 15.04
CA LEU A 805 -44.87 -19.34 16.07
C LEU A 805 -44.48 -20.73 15.56
N TRP A 806 -44.31 -20.88 14.24
CA TRP A 806 -44.10 -22.15 13.54
C TRP A 806 -45.14 -23.21 13.91
N ARG A 807 -46.42 -22.80 13.92
CA ARG A 807 -47.55 -23.63 14.40
C ARG A 807 -48.71 -23.64 13.42
N LEU A 808 -49.33 -24.81 13.28
CA LEU A 808 -50.59 -24.97 12.55
C LEU A 808 -51.75 -24.77 13.52
N LEU A 809 -52.56 -23.76 13.28
CA LEU A 809 -53.78 -23.44 14.03
C LEU A 809 -54.97 -24.10 13.33
N GLU A 810 -55.60 -25.09 13.97
CA GLU A 810 -56.80 -25.73 13.44
C GLU A 810 -58.05 -24.87 13.69
N GLY A 811 -58.89 -24.70 12.67
CA GLY A 811 -60.06 -23.82 12.73
C GLY A 811 -61.08 -24.18 13.82
N THR A 812 -61.11 -25.43 14.29
CA THR A 812 -62.00 -25.90 15.36
C THR A 812 -61.52 -25.55 16.76
N GLU A 813 -60.20 -25.43 16.99
CA GLU A 813 -59.63 -25.07 18.29
C GLU A 813 -59.60 -23.56 18.52
N PHE A 814 -59.45 -22.78 17.43
CA PHE A 814 -59.28 -21.32 17.49
C PHE A 814 -60.47 -20.53 16.94
N ARG A 815 -61.62 -21.19 16.64
CA ARG A 815 -62.84 -20.58 16.05
C ARG A 815 -62.53 -19.66 14.85
N LEU A 816 -61.71 -20.14 13.93
CA LEU A 816 -61.32 -19.38 12.75
C LEU A 816 -62.47 -19.41 11.74
N GLU A 817 -63.35 -18.41 11.82
CA GLU A 817 -64.50 -18.24 10.93
C GLU A 817 -64.15 -17.36 9.73
N ARG A 818 -64.95 -17.43 8.66
CA ARG A 818 -64.89 -16.46 7.55
C ARG A 818 -66.19 -15.68 7.46
N ASN A 819 -66.11 -14.37 7.21
CA ASN A 819 -67.29 -13.53 6.99
C ASN A 819 -67.88 -13.72 5.59
N ALA A 820 -69.02 -13.09 5.30
CA ALA A 820 -69.69 -13.16 3.99
C ALA A 820 -68.86 -12.60 2.83
N ALA A 821 -67.86 -11.76 3.15
CA ALA A 821 -66.87 -11.25 2.21
C ALA A 821 -65.59 -12.10 2.22
N ASP A 822 -65.65 -13.33 2.74
CA ASP A 822 -64.59 -14.35 2.75
C ASP A 822 -63.28 -13.93 3.45
N HIS A 823 -63.35 -12.99 4.39
CA HIS A 823 -62.23 -12.61 5.27
C HIS A 823 -62.14 -13.54 6.47
N PHE A 824 -60.93 -13.88 6.93
CA PHE A 824 -60.70 -14.56 8.21
C PHE A 824 -61.07 -13.67 9.39
N LEU A 825 -61.80 -14.24 10.34
CA LEU A 825 -62.15 -13.61 11.61
C LEU A 825 -61.21 -14.15 12.70
N LEU A 826 -60.32 -13.28 13.20
CA LEU A 826 -59.41 -13.59 14.31
C LEU A 826 -60.03 -13.07 15.62
N PRO A 827 -60.16 -13.87 16.68
CA PRO A 827 -60.79 -13.41 17.92
C PRO A 827 -59.99 -12.32 18.64
N ASP A 828 -60.70 -11.37 19.25
CA ASP A 828 -60.14 -10.30 20.08
C ASP A 828 -59.64 -10.85 21.44
N ALA A 829 -58.68 -10.18 22.07
CA ALA A 829 -58.06 -10.64 23.32
C ALA A 829 -59.02 -10.75 24.53
N ARG A 830 -60.12 -9.98 24.59
CA ARG A 830 -61.14 -10.13 25.66
C ARG A 830 -62.06 -11.34 25.47
N GLU A 831 -62.46 -11.69 24.25
CA GLU A 831 -63.30 -12.89 24.04
C GLU A 831 -62.50 -14.18 24.29
N ALA A 832 -61.20 -14.19 23.98
CA ALA A 832 -60.31 -15.30 24.33
C ALA A 832 -60.18 -15.51 25.85
N THR A 833 -60.44 -14.48 26.67
CA THR A 833 -60.43 -14.55 28.14
C THR A 833 -61.81 -14.78 28.74
N GLU A 834 -62.90 -14.28 28.15
CA GLU A 834 -64.27 -14.52 28.62
C GLU A 834 -64.84 -15.91 28.25
N SER A 835 -64.30 -16.58 27.23
CA SER A 835 -64.70 -17.96 26.88
C SER A 835 -64.09 -19.05 27.78
N VAL A 836 -63.35 -18.68 28.83
CA VAL A 836 -62.73 -19.61 29.78
C VAL A 836 -63.59 -19.69 31.06
N LYS A 837 -64.82 -20.23 30.92
CA LYS A 837 -65.54 -20.92 32.02
C LYS A 837 -65.32 -22.44 31.94
N GLY A 838 -64.10 -22.83 31.63
CA GLY A 838 -63.51 -24.17 31.70
C GLY A 838 -62.03 -24.01 32.09
N PRO A 839 -61.29 -25.06 32.47
CA PRO A 839 -59.92 -24.90 32.93
C PRO A 839 -59.07 -24.21 31.84
N PRO A 840 -58.06 -23.40 32.23
CA PRO A 840 -57.41 -22.42 31.36
C PRO A 840 -56.85 -23.04 30.08
N PRO A 841 -56.87 -22.32 28.94
CA PRO A 841 -56.14 -22.74 27.77
C PRO A 841 -54.66 -22.82 28.14
N LYS A 842 -54.11 -24.02 28.02
CA LYS A 842 -52.71 -24.36 28.32
C LYS A 842 -51.79 -23.73 27.27
N LEU A 843 -51.64 -22.41 27.29
CA LEU A 843 -50.67 -21.69 26.45
C LEU A 843 -49.22 -21.91 26.89
N LEU A 844 -48.96 -22.61 28.01
CA LEU A 844 -47.61 -22.96 28.47
C LEU A 844 -47.37 -24.42 28.90
N GLN A 845 -48.33 -25.35 28.81
CA GLN A 845 -48.09 -26.74 29.22
C GLN A 845 -48.93 -27.79 28.47
N ARG A 846 -48.51 -28.20 27.26
CA ARG A 846 -48.55 -29.63 26.87
C ARG A 846 -47.75 -29.91 25.60
N THR A 847 -46.71 -30.71 25.78
CA THR A 847 -46.17 -31.66 24.80
C THR A 847 -47.28 -32.61 24.33
N SER A 848 -47.90 -32.32 23.19
CA SER A 848 -48.59 -33.35 22.40
C SER A 848 -48.30 -33.13 20.93
N THR A 849 -47.25 -33.81 20.49
CA THR A 849 -46.89 -34.00 19.08
C THR A 849 -48.05 -34.69 18.34
N LEU A 850 -48.73 -33.97 17.45
CA LEU A 850 -49.38 -34.61 16.30
C LEU A 850 -48.26 -34.98 15.32
N ARG A 851 -47.82 -36.25 15.39
CA ARG A 851 -46.86 -36.81 14.44
C ARG A 851 -47.46 -36.77 13.04
N LEU A 852 -46.82 -36.01 12.15
CA LEU A 852 -46.94 -36.19 10.70
C LEU A 852 -46.57 -37.64 10.38
N THR A 853 -47.35 -38.31 9.53
CA THR A 853 -47.00 -39.67 9.09
C THR A 853 -45.72 -39.64 8.24
N PRO A 854 -44.91 -40.71 8.23
CA PRO A 854 -43.61 -40.74 7.54
C PRO A 854 -43.67 -40.33 6.06
N GLU A 855 -44.78 -40.60 5.37
CA GLU A 855 -45.00 -40.17 3.97
C GLU A 855 -45.25 -38.66 3.81
N GLN A 856 -45.85 -37.98 4.80
CA GLN A 856 -46.03 -36.53 4.80
C GLN A 856 -44.74 -35.78 5.17
N VAL A 857 -43.86 -36.43 5.95
CA VAL A 857 -42.52 -35.94 6.24
C VAL A 857 -41.59 -36.07 5.03
N ALA A 858 -41.79 -37.07 4.16
CA ALA A 858 -40.98 -37.28 2.96
C ALA A 858 -41.24 -36.23 1.85
N SER A 859 -42.49 -35.77 1.66
CA SER A 859 -42.78 -34.74 0.65
C SER A 859 -42.38 -33.32 1.10
N VAL A 860 -42.36 -33.05 2.40
CA VAL A 860 -41.96 -31.74 2.97
C VAL A 860 -40.45 -31.65 3.23
N LYS A 861 -39.77 -32.76 3.53
CA LYS A 861 -38.30 -32.79 3.63
C LYS A 861 -37.59 -32.48 2.31
N HIS A 862 -38.24 -32.65 1.16
CA HIS A 862 -37.65 -32.28 -0.11
C HIS A 862 -37.48 -30.75 -0.29
N TRP A 863 -38.26 -29.93 0.44
CA TRP A 863 -38.15 -28.47 0.43
C TRP A 863 -37.22 -27.91 1.53
N ALA A 864 -37.06 -28.63 2.65
CA ALA A 864 -36.17 -28.22 3.74
C ALA A 864 -34.67 -28.52 3.46
N ASN A 865 -34.36 -29.48 2.58
CA ASN A 865 -32.98 -29.77 2.19
C ASN A 865 -32.35 -28.74 1.23
N TRP A 866 -33.10 -27.73 0.75
CA TRP A 866 -32.55 -26.62 -0.05
C TRP A 866 -32.05 -25.44 0.78
N THR A 867 -32.39 -25.37 2.07
CA THR A 867 -32.00 -24.25 2.97
C THR A 867 -30.85 -24.58 3.91
N LEU A 868 -30.40 -25.84 3.98
CA LEU A 868 -29.33 -26.29 4.88
C LEU A 868 -28.04 -26.74 4.17
N VAL A 869 -27.93 -26.52 2.85
CA VAL A 869 -26.68 -26.78 2.08
C VAL A 869 -25.94 -25.47 1.72
N VAL A 870 -26.38 -24.31 2.23
CA VAL A 870 -25.69 -23.00 2.02
C VAL A 870 -25.09 -22.44 3.33
N SER A 871 -24.85 -23.31 4.31
CA SER A 871 -24.10 -22.97 5.53
C SER A 871 -23.03 -24.03 5.83
N GLY A 872 -22.20 -24.28 4.82
CA GLY A 872 -20.91 -24.97 4.90
C GLY A 872 -19.90 -24.17 4.09
#